data_AF-A0A929DBG7-F1
#
_entry.id   AF-A0A929DBG7-F1
#
_cell.length_a   1.000
_cell.length_b   1.000
_cell.length_c   1.000
_cell.angle_alpha   90.00
_cell.angle_beta   90.00
_cell.angle_gamma   90.00
#
_symmetry.space_group_name_H-M   'P 1'
#
loop_
_entity.id
_entity.type
_entity.pdbx_description
1 polymer ?
#
loop_
_entity_poly.entity_id
_entity_poly.type
_entity_poly.pdbx_seq_one_letter_code
_entity_poly.pdbx_strand_id
1 'polypeptide(L)'
;MHSRSVAQESVVPLATLLLLALIVAGPLWGPGLINTRGGGDSPFLLLRTHQLAASLRAGVFPARWMPDAAYGFGYPFFSYYSALPYYMAAGFTLIGLNILSAIKLTQTLFFTAAALGMYGWARRTLRSQAGGWLAAVGYTLAPYHVVNVYVRGDSLSEFAAFAFYPLILWGLDHLTARPSLRRTIPPALAYAGLIVTHNLSALIFSPFAVLYLMTLIRHSEEQRRRVLVLGLWALAFGILLSAWCWLPTLAEAGYGQLSAQTTGYFFYGSQFRGVDLVQPGFIFDYTVASNTTPFAMGLVQAALALLGVLVVIAGWVRSQLAARSTQHATHSLQFTIPQMAFTLIGLILSTWLITPLSRPLWDHVPPLAMIQFPWRLLSVQALFTALLAGALPLLISPPMGGKEGGRGWLIAAILAALLAVAALAGLRPEYLPIAAEEVTMERLQLYELFTGNIGSTIRYEYLPHWVVPRPFTGPALFDPDAPPQAIPLSGQLVSAEETTHKPTQHIWTVEVGADGAEVAFPLYYWPGWRAMVDDAPAEVEPAPDSGYLTLSVPPGRHVVSMWLGRTPLRAVAEAVSVIAILILFVIVVSSQRKIPDPKPASHSFALRHSSFAICHLSFVIVLVLLVALDPRLAPADESDLTMDFDRMPYLHHNPGGVGFDGWRLIGYHYNTDRLMPGDVLRVTLDWEAWQEGVSATLHLVSPAMVRQDELPVIAETTAPITAGTDSSSLDLVIPHNLGPGLYLIRLGGEAGETTIYLRPVWVGEGESAAGEPTSAAFASGALRLHATEATQIIPDRLDLQLDWSATHPIAANYKLSLRLNDPAGNEWARLDRQPGYGFLPTSLWPVGRLIHDRYTIVLPAGIPPGDSYTLAVILYRAATGETLGEHNVPISLDRVTMRPDAPVVARFGDELALSRLEVPERVQQGEALGLTAYWLAVEQPSTDYVIEWRLETAEQVISATLPLASGSLPTMWPAGAWIAGRTALPIPPTASPGDYALSLTLHDPTSGVSLDTYSPPRPVRVRERERVWELPPMQQELGARFGGMIELAGYDLKQEEDTLRLTLHWQALGVPDQHYMLFVHLADPTTGWPVAQVDTMPRQFTYPTGVWAPGEVVSDEVALSLEGVPTGRYELAIGWYDPETSTRLPATDKEGNPLPGDRLILPDGVTLP
;
A
#
# COMPACT_ATOMS: atom_id res chain seq x y z
N MET A 1 5.33 36.14 55.89
CA MET A 1 4.92 34.75 55.57
C MET A 1 4.03 34.59 54.33
N HIS A 2 3.50 35.65 53.69
CA HIS A 2 2.56 35.53 52.54
C HIS A 2 3.18 35.31 51.14
N SER A 3 4.50 35.48 50.93
CA SER A 3 5.11 35.31 49.59
C SER A 3 5.44 33.85 49.23
N ARG A 4 5.60 32.96 50.23
CA ARG A 4 5.94 31.54 50.01
C ARG A 4 4.79 30.74 49.38
N SER A 5 3.53 30.97 49.76
CA SER A 5 2.40 30.17 49.26
C SER A 5 2.07 30.45 47.78
N VAL A 6 2.16 31.71 47.35
CA VAL A 6 1.82 32.11 45.97
C VAL A 6 2.86 31.64 44.95
N ALA A 7 4.13 31.53 45.35
CA ALA A 7 5.18 30.95 44.50
C ALA A 7 5.03 29.42 44.41
N GLN A 8 4.74 28.75 45.54
CA GLN A 8 4.49 27.30 45.59
C GLN A 8 3.27 26.89 44.75
N GLU A 9 2.16 27.65 44.82
CA GLU A 9 0.94 27.40 44.04
C GLU A 9 1.19 27.42 42.51
N SER A 10 2.10 28.25 42.01
CA SER A 10 2.42 28.30 40.58
C SER A 10 3.45 27.28 40.10
N VAL A 11 4.31 26.78 40.99
CA VAL A 11 5.52 26.02 40.63
C VAL A 11 5.32 24.52 40.78
N VAL A 12 4.66 24.07 41.85
CA VAL A 12 4.41 22.64 42.11
C VAL A 12 3.65 21.94 40.99
N PRO A 13 2.59 22.52 40.39
CA PRO A 13 1.87 21.87 39.29
C PRO A 13 2.76 21.71 38.05
N LEU A 14 3.62 22.69 37.76
CA LEU A 14 4.53 22.61 36.62
C LEU A 14 5.61 21.56 36.85
N ALA A 15 6.26 21.57 38.02
CA ALA A 15 7.29 20.59 38.37
C ALA A 15 6.77 19.15 38.33
N THR A 16 5.55 18.91 38.83
CA THR A 16 4.94 17.58 38.83
C THR A 16 4.50 17.12 37.43
N LEU A 17 4.10 18.04 36.54
CA LEU A 17 3.80 17.70 35.15
C LEU A 17 5.07 17.39 34.33
N LEU A 18 6.17 18.11 34.59
CA LEU A 18 7.48 17.79 34.01
C LEU A 18 7.93 16.40 34.48
N LEU A 19 7.78 16.10 35.78
CA LEU A 19 8.07 14.77 36.32
C LEU A 19 7.15 13.70 35.72
N LEU A 20 5.85 13.96 35.55
CA LEU A 20 4.91 13.03 34.91
C LEU A 20 5.34 12.73 33.48
N ALA A 21 5.69 13.76 32.68
CA ALA A 21 6.15 13.57 31.31
C ALA A 21 7.41 12.66 31.28
N LEU A 22 8.34 12.85 32.23
CA LEU A 22 9.51 11.97 32.38
C LEU A 22 9.15 10.55 32.80
N ILE A 23 8.16 10.35 33.68
CA ILE A 23 7.69 9.02 34.09
C ILE A 23 7.06 8.29 32.90
N VAL A 24 6.20 8.97 32.15
CA VAL A 24 5.51 8.40 30.99
C VAL A 24 6.48 8.14 29.83
N ALA A 25 7.47 9.01 29.64
CA ALA A 25 8.54 8.82 28.66
C ALA A 25 9.65 7.88 29.16
N GLY A 26 9.68 7.52 30.45
CA GLY A 26 10.75 6.75 31.07
C GLY A 26 11.10 5.46 30.32
N PRO A 27 10.10 4.65 29.93
CA PRO A 27 10.38 3.45 29.14
C PRO A 27 11.05 3.71 27.79
N LEU A 28 10.93 4.88 27.17
CA LEU A 28 11.65 5.20 25.92
C LEU A 28 13.17 5.12 26.09
N TRP A 29 13.67 5.38 27.29
CA TRP A 29 15.10 5.44 27.62
C TRP A 29 15.67 4.09 28.07
N GLY A 30 14.99 2.98 27.75
CA GLY A 30 15.57 1.64 27.83
C GLY A 30 16.62 1.37 26.73
N PRO A 31 17.20 0.15 26.71
CA PRO A 31 18.22 -0.22 25.74
C PRO A 31 17.65 -0.26 24.31
N GLY A 32 18.38 0.27 23.33
CA GLY A 32 17.95 0.27 21.93
C GLY A 32 16.75 1.19 21.65
N LEU A 33 15.83 0.73 20.80
CA LEU A 33 14.59 1.41 20.40
C LEU A 33 13.37 0.65 20.94
N ILE A 34 12.23 1.30 21.22
CA ILE A 34 10.98 0.58 21.51
C ILE A 34 10.58 -0.28 20.30
N ASN A 35 10.30 -1.56 20.51
CA ASN A 35 9.70 -2.43 19.50
C ASN A 35 8.18 -2.33 19.55
N THR A 36 7.53 -2.10 18.41
CA THR A 36 6.07 -1.92 18.30
C THR A 36 5.41 -2.98 17.43
N ARG A 37 4.10 -3.22 17.62
CA ARG A 37 3.41 -4.44 17.13
C ARG A 37 3.02 -4.38 15.65
N GLY A 38 3.00 -5.57 15.04
CA GLY A 38 2.65 -5.87 13.64
C GLY A 38 3.79 -6.45 12.80
N GLY A 39 4.93 -6.77 13.41
CA GLY A 39 6.20 -6.96 12.72
C GLY A 39 6.98 -5.65 12.63
N GLY A 40 7.30 -5.01 13.76
CA GLY A 40 8.30 -3.93 13.88
C GLY A 40 8.19 -2.76 12.89
N ASP A 41 7.21 -1.87 13.06
CA ASP A 41 7.14 -0.59 12.33
C ASP A 41 8.03 0.51 12.95
N SER A 42 8.54 0.32 14.17
CA SER A 42 9.50 1.23 14.82
C SER A 42 10.71 1.65 13.96
N PRO A 43 11.31 0.79 13.13
CA PRO A 43 12.37 1.16 12.19
C PRO A 43 11.96 2.23 11.17
N PHE A 44 10.67 2.49 10.93
CA PHE A 44 10.24 3.66 10.16
C PHE A 44 10.76 4.98 10.76
N LEU A 45 10.87 5.07 12.09
CA LEU A 45 11.45 6.25 12.75
C LEU A 45 12.93 6.43 12.40
N LEU A 46 13.66 5.32 12.33
CA LEU A 46 15.08 5.29 11.97
C LEU A 46 15.25 5.73 10.52
N LEU A 47 14.53 5.10 9.59
CA LEU A 47 14.58 5.43 8.16
C LEU A 47 14.25 6.92 7.92
N ARG A 48 13.13 7.41 8.46
CA ARG A 48 12.72 8.83 8.28
C ARG A 48 13.73 9.80 8.88
N THR A 49 14.22 9.54 10.09
CA THR A 49 15.17 10.44 10.76
C THR A 49 16.54 10.42 10.09
N HIS A 50 17.01 9.24 9.67
CA HIS A 50 18.28 9.06 8.97
C HIS A 50 18.28 9.82 7.64
N GLN A 51 17.27 9.59 6.80
CA GLN A 51 17.15 10.20 5.48
C GLN A 51 16.94 11.73 5.54
N LEU A 52 16.22 12.21 6.56
CA LEU A 52 16.07 13.64 6.79
C LEU A 52 17.39 14.28 7.26
N ALA A 53 18.11 13.63 8.16
CA ALA A 53 19.42 14.10 8.61
C ALA A 53 20.43 14.14 7.45
N ALA A 54 20.44 13.13 6.58
CA ALA A 54 21.26 13.11 5.37
C ALA A 54 20.97 14.31 4.46
N SER A 55 19.68 14.60 4.21
CA SER A 55 19.25 15.77 3.43
C SER A 55 19.71 17.09 4.05
N LEU A 56 19.53 17.26 5.36
CA LEU A 56 19.92 18.49 6.04
C LEU A 56 21.44 18.69 6.10
N ARG A 57 22.23 17.62 6.28
CA ARG A 57 23.71 17.68 6.19
C ARG A 57 24.17 18.14 4.81
N ALA A 58 23.44 17.75 3.76
CA ALA A 58 23.70 18.18 2.39
C ALA A 58 23.19 19.61 2.07
N GLY A 59 22.64 20.32 3.06
CA GLY A 59 22.13 21.68 2.88
C GLY A 59 20.76 21.76 2.20
N VAL A 60 20.01 20.65 2.15
CA VAL A 60 18.70 20.58 1.49
C VAL A 60 17.60 20.98 2.46
N PHE A 61 17.00 22.15 2.25
CA PHE A 61 15.80 22.59 2.97
C PHE A 61 14.84 23.38 2.05
N PRO A 62 13.53 23.09 2.07
CA PRO A 62 12.89 21.96 2.76
C PRO A 62 13.27 20.62 2.11
N ALA A 63 13.43 19.58 2.93
CA ALA A 63 13.62 18.22 2.43
C ALA A 63 12.33 17.71 1.81
N ARG A 64 12.44 17.06 0.65
CA ARG A 64 11.31 16.52 -0.14
C ARG A 64 11.53 15.07 -0.59
N TRP A 65 12.77 14.60 -0.50
CA TRP A 65 13.25 13.33 -1.05
C TRP A 65 13.98 12.54 0.02
N MET A 66 13.81 11.23 0.03
CA MET A 66 14.59 10.27 0.82
C MET A 66 15.48 9.52 -0.18
N PRO A 67 16.79 9.83 -0.27
CA PRO A 67 17.64 9.28 -1.33
C PRO A 67 17.80 7.76 -1.29
N ASP A 68 17.93 7.17 -0.10
CA ASP A 68 18.26 5.74 -0.01
C ASP A 68 17.02 4.85 0.20
N ALA A 69 15.85 5.47 0.33
CA ALA A 69 14.56 4.78 0.44
C ALA A 69 14.17 4.14 -0.89
N ALA A 70 13.19 3.23 -0.86
CA ALA A 70 12.78 2.49 -2.03
C ALA A 70 13.96 1.76 -2.67
N TYR A 71 14.71 1.02 -1.83
CA TYR A 71 15.86 0.21 -2.23
C TYR A 71 17.00 0.99 -2.90
N GLY A 72 17.11 2.30 -2.62
CA GLY A 72 18.18 3.15 -3.14
C GLY A 72 17.83 3.92 -4.42
N PHE A 73 16.62 3.76 -4.94
CA PHE A 73 16.15 4.55 -6.10
C PHE A 73 15.59 5.92 -5.71
N GLY A 74 15.29 6.12 -4.42
CA GLY A 74 14.80 7.35 -3.85
C GLY A 74 13.28 7.47 -3.79
N TYR A 75 12.76 8.19 -2.77
CA TYR A 75 11.33 8.21 -2.46
C TYR A 75 10.84 9.61 -2.01
N PRO A 76 9.72 10.15 -2.54
CA PRO A 76 9.28 11.52 -2.28
C PRO A 76 8.48 11.67 -0.97
N PHE A 77 8.82 10.92 0.09
CA PHE A 77 8.05 10.88 1.34
C PHE A 77 7.80 12.27 1.94
N PHE A 78 8.83 13.11 2.05
CA PHE A 78 8.73 14.44 2.66
C PHE A 78 7.99 15.46 1.77
N SER A 79 7.62 15.09 0.54
CA SER A 79 6.70 15.89 -0.29
C SER A 79 5.24 15.71 0.14
N TYR A 80 4.91 14.58 0.79
CA TYR A 80 3.55 14.22 1.19
C TYR A 80 3.33 14.23 2.70
N TYR A 81 4.34 13.81 3.45
CA TYR A 81 4.24 13.61 4.87
C TYR A 81 4.82 14.80 5.65
N SER A 82 3.96 15.50 6.39
CA SER A 82 4.37 16.52 7.36
C SER A 82 5.28 15.94 8.43
N ALA A 83 6.42 16.57 8.69
CA ALA A 83 7.54 15.90 9.36
C ALA A 83 8.21 16.71 10.48
N LEU A 84 7.54 17.68 11.13
CA LEU A 84 8.16 18.53 12.17
C LEU A 84 8.91 17.73 13.26
N PRO A 85 8.38 16.63 13.83
CA PRO A 85 9.12 15.86 14.83
C PRO A 85 10.39 15.23 14.29
N TYR A 86 10.38 14.78 13.03
CA TYR A 86 11.57 14.25 12.37
C TYR A 86 12.60 15.36 12.12
N TYR A 87 12.17 16.57 11.71
CA TYR A 87 13.08 17.72 11.60
C TYR A 87 13.74 18.05 12.94
N MET A 88 13.00 17.90 14.05
CA MET A 88 13.56 18.10 15.38
C MET A 88 14.59 17.01 15.73
N ALA A 89 14.26 15.74 15.52
CA ALA A 89 15.18 14.62 15.76
C ALA A 89 16.43 14.72 14.87
N ALA A 90 16.28 14.96 13.57
CA ALA A 90 17.40 15.18 12.66
C ALA A 90 18.23 16.41 13.05
N GLY A 91 17.59 17.49 13.51
CA GLY A 91 18.30 18.65 14.05
C GLY A 91 19.19 18.30 15.25
N PHE A 92 18.72 17.42 16.14
CA PHE A 92 19.54 16.92 17.24
C PHE A 92 20.71 16.06 16.78
N THR A 93 20.55 15.27 15.71
CA THR A 93 21.68 14.50 15.18
C THR A 93 22.75 15.39 14.54
N LEU A 94 22.36 16.48 13.90
CA LEU A 94 23.29 17.47 13.34
C LEU A 94 24.16 18.18 14.39
N ILE A 95 23.66 18.32 15.63
CA ILE A 95 24.43 18.90 16.74
C ILE A 95 25.19 17.85 17.57
N GLY A 96 25.19 16.59 17.15
CA GLY A 96 26.04 15.53 17.70
C GLY A 96 25.35 14.48 18.59
N LEU A 97 24.01 14.47 18.71
CA LEU A 97 23.32 13.35 19.36
C LEU A 97 23.27 12.16 18.41
N ASN A 98 23.36 10.93 18.93
CA ASN A 98 23.07 9.75 18.12
C ASN A 98 21.57 9.68 17.77
N ILE A 99 21.23 8.91 16.73
CA ILE A 99 19.87 8.88 16.18
C ILE A 99 18.81 8.35 17.17
N LEU A 100 19.16 7.36 18.00
CA LEU A 100 18.25 6.78 18.98
C LEU A 100 17.91 7.79 20.08
N SER A 101 18.93 8.40 20.70
CA SER A 101 18.74 9.42 21.73
C SER A 101 17.99 10.65 21.19
N ALA A 102 18.23 11.04 19.93
CA ALA A 102 17.54 12.16 19.29
C ALA A 102 16.02 11.90 19.14
N ILE A 103 15.63 10.68 18.77
CA ILE A 103 14.22 10.27 18.67
C ILE A 103 13.59 10.22 20.08
N LYS A 104 14.24 9.57 21.05
CA LYS A 104 13.77 9.48 22.45
C LYS A 104 13.58 10.87 23.08
N LEU A 105 14.53 11.77 22.86
CA LEU A 105 14.46 13.16 23.33
C LEU A 105 13.29 13.91 22.67
N THR A 106 13.11 13.74 21.36
CA THR A 106 11.99 14.34 20.62
C THR A 106 10.65 13.89 21.20
N GLN A 107 10.47 12.59 21.43
CA GLN A 107 9.26 12.05 22.04
C GLN A 107 9.01 12.61 23.46
N THR A 108 10.05 12.66 24.30
CA THR A 108 9.99 13.21 25.66
C THR A 108 9.55 14.69 25.66
N LEU A 109 10.05 15.49 24.72
CA LEU A 109 9.72 16.91 24.59
C LEU A 109 8.26 17.12 24.14
N PHE A 110 7.71 16.28 23.27
CA PHE A 110 6.31 16.39 22.86
C PHE A 110 5.33 15.91 23.93
N PHE A 111 5.65 14.89 24.73
CA PHE A 111 4.89 14.56 25.96
C PHE A 111 4.81 15.78 26.88
N THR A 112 5.95 16.44 27.07
CA THR A 112 6.05 17.64 27.90
C THR A 112 5.20 18.79 27.34
N ALA A 113 5.29 19.04 26.04
CA ALA A 113 4.52 20.08 25.37
C ALA A 113 2.99 19.83 25.47
N ALA A 114 2.54 18.59 25.32
CA ALA A 114 1.14 18.20 25.51
C ALA A 114 0.65 18.43 26.95
N ALA A 115 1.43 18.00 27.94
CA ALA A 115 1.09 18.21 29.36
C ALA A 115 0.97 19.71 29.70
N LEU A 116 1.96 20.51 29.29
CA LEU A 116 2.00 21.95 29.58
C LEU A 116 0.93 22.73 28.81
N GLY A 117 0.71 22.39 27.54
CA GLY A 117 -0.34 22.98 26.71
C GLY A 117 -1.72 22.73 27.31
N MET A 118 -2.01 21.47 27.69
CA MET A 118 -3.26 21.10 28.32
C MET A 118 -3.47 21.81 29.65
N TYR A 119 -2.45 21.85 30.51
CA TYR A 119 -2.53 22.57 31.78
C TYR A 119 -2.81 24.07 31.58
N GLY A 120 -2.11 24.68 30.62
CA GLY A 120 -2.24 26.09 30.27
C GLY A 120 -3.68 26.47 29.91
N TRP A 121 -4.32 25.66 29.07
CA TRP A 121 -5.71 25.82 28.65
C TRP A 121 -6.71 25.44 29.76
N ALA A 122 -6.61 24.23 30.30
CA ALA A 122 -7.58 23.66 31.23
C ALA A 122 -7.72 24.46 32.52
N ARG A 123 -6.61 24.95 33.10
CA ARG A 123 -6.66 25.75 34.33
C ARG A 123 -7.44 27.05 34.19
N ARG A 124 -7.49 27.62 32.97
CA ARG A 124 -8.25 28.84 32.66
C ARG A 124 -9.70 28.52 32.40
N THR A 125 -9.96 27.46 31.64
CA THR A 125 -11.32 26.99 31.32
C THR A 125 -12.08 26.55 32.58
N LEU A 126 -11.42 25.81 33.47
CA LEU A 126 -11.99 25.31 34.73
C LEU A 126 -11.84 26.31 35.89
N ARG A 127 -11.05 27.38 35.71
CA ARG A 127 -10.66 28.33 36.77
C ARG A 127 -10.11 27.65 38.03
N SER A 128 -9.39 26.55 37.83
CA SER A 128 -8.85 25.70 38.90
C SER A 128 -7.48 25.18 38.51
N GLN A 129 -6.50 25.33 39.41
CA GLN A 129 -5.17 24.78 39.25
C GLN A 129 -5.18 23.27 39.46
N ALA A 130 -5.82 22.75 40.51
CA ALA A 130 -5.97 21.32 40.75
C ALA A 130 -6.73 20.61 39.61
N GLY A 131 -7.84 21.20 39.14
CA GLY A 131 -8.62 20.66 38.02
C GLY A 131 -7.87 20.73 36.69
N GLY A 132 -7.19 21.85 36.42
CA GLY A 132 -6.32 21.97 35.25
C GLY A 132 -5.15 20.99 35.26
N TRP A 133 -4.56 20.73 36.44
CA TRP A 133 -3.49 19.76 36.62
C TRP A 133 -3.98 18.32 36.38
N LEU A 134 -5.11 17.93 36.97
CA LEU A 134 -5.72 16.62 36.73
C LEU A 134 -6.07 16.41 35.24
N ALA A 135 -6.56 17.45 34.57
CA ALA A 135 -6.81 17.38 33.13
C ALA A 135 -5.52 17.17 32.32
N ALA A 136 -4.42 17.84 32.68
CA ALA A 136 -3.12 17.61 32.04
C ALA A 136 -2.58 16.20 32.30
N VAL A 137 -2.78 15.66 33.51
CA VAL A 137 -2.44 14.27 33.85
C VAL A 137 -3.24 13.30 32.99
N GLY A 138 -4.56 13.44 32.96
CA GLY A 138 -5.45 12.58 32.18
C GLY A 138 -5.24 12.65 30.67
N TYR A 139 -4.78 13.80 30.15
CA TYR A 139 -4.44 13.96 28.73
C TYR A 139 -3.09 13.31 28.39
N THR A 140 -2.09 13.47 29.25
CA THR A 140 -0.77 12.83 29.09
C THR A 140 -0.88 11.30 29.18
N LEU A 141 -1.70 10.81 30.10
CA LEU A 141 -1.93 9.38 30.35
C LEU A 141 -3.12 8.80 29.58
N ALA A 142 -3.71 9.54 28.64
CA ALA A 142 -4.78 8.99 27.82
C ALA A 142 -4.23 7.75 27.09
N PRO A 143 -4.87 6.57 27.19
CA PRO A 143 -4.33 5.33 26.63
C PRO A 143 -3.97 5.47 25.15
N TYR A 144 -4.79 6.16 24.36
CA TYR A 144 -4.49 6.41 22.95
C TYR A 144 -3.21 7.25 22.71
N HIS A 145 -2.88 8.18 23.62
CA HIS A 145 -1.63 8.95 23.54
C HIS A 145 -0.41 8.04 23.79
N VAL A 146 -0.54 7.12 24.75
CA VAL A 146 0.48 6.11 25.10
C VAL A 146 0.62 5.06 23.97
N VAL A 147 -0.50 4.63 23.38
CA VAL A 147 -0.57 3.70 22.23
C VAL A 147 0.20 4.22 21.02
N ASN A 148 0.11 5.52 20.70
CA ASN A 148 0.84 6.09 19.56
C ASN A 148 2.36 5.97 19.69
N VAL A 149 2.88 5.82 20.91
CA VAL A 149 4.32 5.68 21.19
C VAL A 149 4.72 4.21 21.38
N TYR A 150 4.00 3.48 22.23
CA TYR A 150 4.43 2.15 22.69
C TYR A 150 3.79 0.97 21.97
N VAL A 151 2.75 1.20 21.17
CA VAL A 151 2.09 0.14 20.39
C VAL A 151 2.26 0.34 18.90
N ARG A 152 2.21 1.60 18.43
CA ARG A 152 2.36 1.95 17.00
C ARG A 152 3.80 2.34 16.68
N GLY A 153 4.39 3.26 17.46
CA GLY A 153 5.81 3.63 17.36
C GLY A 153 6.12 4.51 16.16
N ASP A 154 5.71 4.08 14.97
CA ASP A 154 5.78 4.77 13.68
C ASP A 154 5.04 6.12 13.63
N SER A 155 4.11 6.32 14.55
CA SER A 155 3.11 7.39 14.56
C SER A 155 3.58 8.64 15.30
N LEU A 156 4.89 8.92 15.27
CA LEU A 156 5.53 10.03 15.96
C LEU A 156 4.84 11.38 15.69
N SER A 157 4.37 11.59 14.47
CA SER A 157 3.68 12.82 14.05
C SER A 157 2.27 12.94 14.62
N GLU A 158 1.51 11.85 14.65
CA GLU A 158 0.20 11.83 15.29
C GLU A 158 0.32 11.99 16.82
N PHE A 159 1.32 11.34 17.43
CA PHE A 159 1.68 11.54 18.83
C PHE A 159 1.99 13.02 19.12
N ALA A 160 2.89 13.64 18.34
CA ALA A 160 3.28 15.03 18.53
C ALA A 160 2.12 16.02 18.33
N ALA A 161 1.10 15.67 17.53
CA ALA A 161 -0.08 16.49 17.31
C ALA A 161 -0.86 16.79 18.62
N PHE A 162 -0.79 15.90 19.63
CA PHE A 162 -1.39 16.13 20.95
C PHE A 162 -0.90 17.43 21.61
N ALA A 163 0.33 17.84 21.36
CA ALA A 163 0.84 19.10 21.89
C ALA A 163 0.07 20.31 21.37
N PHE A 164 -0.34 20.28 20.10
CA PHE A 164 -0.87 21.47 19.44
C PHE A 164 -2.36 21.69 19.68
N TYR A 165 -3.17 20.65 19.89
CA TYR A 165 -4.61 20.82 20.17
C TYR A 165 -4.87 21.81 21.33
N PRO A 166 -4.35 21.59 22.54
CA PRO A 166 -4.57 22.52 23.64
C PRO A 166 -3.82 23.85 23.45
N LEU A 167 -2.66 23.89 22.76
CA LEU A 167 -1.94 25.14 22.49
C LEU A 167 -2.72 26.09 21.57
N ILE A 168 -3.41 25.54 20.55
CA ILE A 168 -4.30 26.32 19.67
C ILE A 168 -5.43 26.93 20.49
N LEU A 169 -6.14 26.11 21.28
CA LEU A 169 -7.25 26.59 22.10
C LEU A 169 -6.78 27.60 23.16
N TRP A 170 -5.61 27.37 23.74
CA TRP A 170 -5.00 28.28 24.72
C TRP A 170 -4.64 29.63 24.12
N GLY A 171 -4.07 29.63 22.92
CA GLY A 171 -3.73 30.84 22.16
C GLY A 171 -4.97 31.64 21.78
N LEU A 172 -6.03 30.97 21.31
CA LEU A 172 -7.32 31.60 20.99
C LEU A 172 -7.99 32.19 22.25
N ASP A 173 -7.94 31.50 23.39
CA ASP A 173 -8.45 32.05 24.66
C ASP A 173 -7.69 33.32 25.08
N HIS A 174 -6.36 33.35 24.93
CA HIS A 174 -5.53 34.54 25.28
C HIS A 174 -5.83 35.78 24.44
N LEU A 175 -6.32 35.59 23.22
CA LEU A 175 -6.72 36.67 22.32
C LEU A 175 -7.92 37.46 22.89
N THR A 176 -8.83 36.79 23.61
CA THR A 176 -10.07 37.41 24.14
C THR A 176 -9.81 38.52 25.15
N ALA A 177 -8.76 38.38 25.97
CA ALA A 177 -8.48 39.32 27.04
C ALA A 177 -8.12 40.73 26.54
N ARG A 178 -7.42 40.84 25.40
CA ARG A 178 -7.09 42.11 24.70
C ARG A 178 -6.87 41.86 23.20
N PRO A 179 -7.91 41.93 22.36
CA PRO A 179 -7.82 41.58 20.94
C PRO A 179 -6.83 42.50 20.18
N SER A 180 -5.73 41.94 19.69
CA SER A 180 -4.69 42.67 18.95
C SER A 180 -3.95 41.73 17.99
N LEU A 181 -3.38 42.27 16.91
CA LEU A 181 -2.61 41.50 15.94
C LEU A 181 -1.43 40.75 16.58
N ARG A 182 -0.76 41.32 17.57
CA ARG A 182 0.33 40.61 18.28
C ARG A 182 -0.15 39.32 18.96
N ARG A 183 -1.39 39.30 19.47
CA ARG A 183 -1.95 38.13 20.16
C ARG A 183 -2.50 37.07 19.22
N THR A 184 -2.53 37.30 17.92
CA THR A 184 -2.83 36.25 16.93
C THR A 184 -1.64 35.35 16.67
N ILE A 185 -0.42 35.75 17.06
CA ILE A 185 0.83 35.01 16.81
C ILE A 185 0.83 33.63 17.47
N PRO A 186 0.59 33.47 18.80
CA PRO A 186 0.64 32.14 19.41
C PRO A 186 -0.33 31.11 18.80
N PRO A 187 -1.64 31.41 18.59
CA PRO A 187 -2.53 30.45 17.94
C PRO A 187 -2.17 30.20 16.46
N ALA A 188 -1.64 31.20 15.74
CA ALA A 188 -1.16 31.00 14.37
C ALA A 188 0.04 30.05 14.31
N LEU A 189 1.04 30.22 15.19
CA LEU A 189 2.19 29.33 15.28
C LEU A 189 1.81 27.93 15.75
N ALA A 190 0.88 27.80 16.70
CA ALA A 190 0.40 26.50 17.16
C ALA A 190 -0.37 25.76 16.05
N TYR A 191 -1.17 26.47 15.25
CA TYR A 191 -1.90 25.86 14.14
C TYR A 191 -1.00 25.53 12.95
N ALA A 192 -0.05 26.40 12.59
CA ALA A 192 1.00 26.08 11.63
C ALA A 192 1.83 24.87 12.10
N GLY A 193 2.18 24.83 13.39
CA GLY A 193 2.88 23.71 14.00
C GLY A 193 2.11 22.41 13.90
N LEU A 194 0.78 22.41 14.10
CA LEU A 194 -0.06 21.23 13.89
C LEU A 194 -0.01 20.76 12.42
N ILE A 195 -0.12 21.67 11.45
CA ILE A 195 -0.10 21.33 10.01
C ILE A 195 1.26 20.71 9.62
N VAL A 196 2.37 21.35 9.99
CA VAL A 196 3.74 20.86 9.68
C VAL A 196 4.09 19.62 10.52
N THR A 197 3.35 19.34 11.59
CA THR A 197 3.49 18.10 12.36
C THR A 197 2.71 16.95 11.73
N HIS A 198 1.42 17.12 11.45
CA HIS A 198 0.57 16.04 10.94
C HIS A 198 -0.67 16.59 10.23
N ASN A 199 -0.70 16.55 8.89
CA ASN A 199 -1.79 17.08 8.07
C ASN A 199 -3.17 16.47 8.41
N LEU A 200 -3.21 15.16 8.70
CA LEU A 200 -4.47 14.49 9.04
C LEU A 200 -5.00 14.94 10.41
N SER A 201 -4.14 15.14 11.40
CA SER A 201 -4.56 15.69 12.70
C SER A 201 -5.01 17.15 12.57
N ALA A 202 -4.39 17.92 11.68
CA ALA A 202 -4.87 19.26 11.34
C ALA A 202 -6.27 19.21 10.71
N LEU A 203 -6.51 18.32 9.74
CA LEU A 203 -7.82 18.12 9.13
C LEU A 203 -8.88 17.75 10.19
N ILE A 204 -8.58 16.80 11.06
CA ILE A 204 -9.47 16.34 12.14
C ILE A 204 -9.79 17.47 13.13
N PHE A 205 -8.78 18.25 13.56
CA PHE A 205 -8.96 19.22 14.65
C PHE A 205 -9.44 20.60 14.18
N SER A 206 -9.28 20.95 12.89
CA SER A 206 -9.67 22.27 12.36
C SER A 206 -11.13 22.65 12.62
N PRO A 207 -12.13 21.75 12.43
CA PRO A 207 -13.52 22.05 12.80
C PRO A 207 -13.69 22.38 14.28
N PHE A 208 -12.97 21.70 15.19
CA PHE A 208 -13.03 21.94 16.63
C PHE A 208 -12.39 23.29 17.01
N ALA A 209 -11.30 23.69 16.34
CA ALA A 209 -10.71 25.01 16.56
C ALA A 209 -11.66 26.16 16.16
N VAL A 210 -12.37 26.01 15.04
CA VAL A 210 -13.40 26.97 14.58
C VAL A 210 -14.59 26.99 15.55
N LEU A 211 -15.10 25.82 15.96
CA LEU A 211 -16.18 25.70 16.95
C LEU A 211 -15.79 26.36 18.28
N TYR A 212 -14.54 26.20 18.73
CA TYR A 212 -14.07 26.86 19.95
C TYR A 212 -14.07 28.37 19.82
N LEU A 213 -13.62 28.92 18.69
CA LEU A 213 -13.63 30.36 18.42
C LEU A 213 -15.05 30.95 18.52
N MET A 214 -16.07 30.22 18.08
CA MET A 214 -17.47 30.63 18.22
C MET A 214 -17.90 30.77 19.69
N THR A 215 -17.32 30.00 20.61
CA THR A 215 -17.66 30.06 22.05
C THR A 215 -17.04 31.23 22.81
N LEU A 216 -16.01 31.86 22.22
CA LEU A 216 -15.28 32.99 22.80
C LEU A 216 -16.01 34.34 22.59
N ILE A 217 -17.19 34.31 21.99
CA ILE A 217 -18.07 35.45 21.75
C ILE A 217 -18.78 35.86 23.06
N ARG A 218 -18.26 36.85 23.79
CA ARG A 218 -18.79 37.24 25.13
C ARG A 218 -18.88 38.73 25.43
N HIS A 219 -18.62 39.59 24.46
CA HIS A 219 -18.50 41.03 24.68
C HIS A 219 -19.45 41.82 23.77
N SER A 220 -19.42 43.16 23.89
CA SER A 220 -20.14 44.08 23.00
C SER A 220 -19.94 43.71 21.53
N GLU A 221 -20.90 44.05 20.68
CA GLU A 221 -20.94 43.65 19.27
C GLU A 221 -19.62 43.94 18.52
N GLU A 222 -18.99 45.09 18.81
CA GLU A 222 -17.71 45.49 18.25
C GLU A 222 -16.53 44.59 18.71
N GLN A 223 -16.43 44.30 20.00
CA GLN A 223 -15.37 43.46 20.55
C GLN A 223 -15.55 41.98 20.14
N ARG A 224 -16.80 41.51 20.01
CA ARG A 224 -17.15 40.22 19.42
C ARG A 224 -16.63 40.11 17.99
N ARG A 225 -16.96 41.07 17.13
CA ARG A 225 -16.51 41.10 15.72
C ARG A 225 -14.99 41.08 15.64
N ARG A 226 -14.32 41.85 16.50
CA ARG A 226 -12.85 41.93 16.53
C ARG A 226 -12.17 40.62 16.94
N VAL A 227 -12.68 39.90 17.94
CA VAL A 227 -12.15 38.58 18.35
C VAL A 227 -12.33 37.57 17.23
N LEU A 228 -13.49 37.54 16.58
CA LEU A 228 -13.77 36.62 15.48
C LEU A 228 -12.83 36.85 14.30
N VAL A 229 -12.70 38.10 13.84
CA VAL A 229 -11.82 38.46 12.72
C VAL A 229 -10.36 38.14 13.04
N LEU A 230 -9.87 38.49 14.22
CA LEU A 230 -8.49 38.22 14.61
C LEU A 230 -8.23 36.73 14.86
N GLY A 231 -9.23 35.97 15.32
CA GLY A 231 -9.14 34.52 15.48
C GLY A 231 -9.09 33.79 14.14
N LEU A 232 -9.99 34.16 13.21
CA LEU A 232 -9.96 33.65 11.84
C LEU A 232 -8.67 34.04 11.12
N TRP A 233 -8.20 35.28 11.33
CA TRP A 233 -6.89 35.72 10.85
C TRP A 233 -5.76 34.85 11.43
N ALA A 234 -5.79 34.50 12.72
CA ALA A 234 -4.78 33.63 13.31
C ALA A 234 -4.73 32.26 12.64
N LEU A 235 -5.89 31.63 12.41
CA LEU A 235 -5.96 30.33 11.75
C LEU A 235 -5.54 30.42 10.29
N ALA A 236 -6.06 31.40 9.53
CA ALA A 236 -5.67 31.63 8.14
C ALA A 236 -4.17 31.92 8.00
N PHE A 237 -3.61 32.71 8.91
CA PHE A 237 -2.18 33.01 8.94
C PHE A 237 -1.34 31.77 9.28
N GLY A 238 -1.86 30.88 10.13
CA GLY A 238 -1.26 29.56 10.35
C GLY A 238 -1.18 28.72 9.08
N ILE A 239 -2.24 28.72 8.25
CA ILE A 239 -2.28 28.05 6.93
C ILE A 239 -1.22 28.63 5.98
N LEU A 240 -1.06 29.96 5.96
CA LEU A 240 -0.06 30.64 5.12
C LEU A 240 1.38 30.33 5.57
N LEU A 241 1.62 30.33 6.89
CA LEU A 241 2.93 29.99 7.48
C LEU A 241 3.38 28.56 7.13
N SER A 242 2.44 27.63 6.97
CA SER A 242 2.71 26.23 6.62
C SER A 242 2.49 25.90 5.14
N ALA A 243 2.22 26.88 4.29
CA ALA A 243 1.92 26.67 2.86
C ALA A 243 3.00 25.87 2.12
N TRP A 244 4.28 26.09 2.43
CA TRP A 244 5.40 25.33 1.86
C TRP A 244 5.29 23.79 2.03
N CYS A 245 4.57 23.36 3.07
CA CYS A 245 4.37 21.95 3.44
C CYS A 245 3.12 21.37 2.80
N TRP A 246 1.93 21.94 3.06
CA TRP A 246 0.66 21.32 2.63
C TRP A 246 0.26 21.62 1.19
N LEU A 247 0.64 22.79 0.64
CA LEU A 247 0.17 23.20 -0.68
C LEU A 247 0.75 22.31 -1.79
N PRO A 248 2.06 22.01 -1.83
CA PRO A 248 2.60 21.06 -2.79
C PRO A 248 1.98 19.67 -2.63
N THR A 249 1.82 19.16 -1.40
CA THR A 249 1.22 17.85 -1.12
C THR A 249 -0.14 17.66 -1.79
N LEU A 250 -1.01 18.69 -1.76
CA LEU A 250 -2.34 18.60 -2.38
C LEU A 250 -2.30 18.79 -3.90
N ALA A 251 -1.51 19.75 -4.39
CA ALA A 251 -1.46 20.07 -5.81
C ALA A 251 -0.64 19.06 -6.63
N GLU A 252 0.28 18.34 -6.00
CA GLU A 252 1.15 17.32 -6.61
C GLU A 252 0.64 15.89 -6.32
N ALA A 253 -0.56 15.74 -5.73
CA ALA A 253 -1.15 14.47 -5.31
C ALA A 253 -1.24 13.39 -6.41
N GLY A 254 -1.37 13.79 -7.67
CA GLY A 254 -1.46 12.88 -8.81
C GLY A 254 -0.14 12.19 -9.19
N TYR A 255 1.00 12.66 -8.66
CA TYR A 255 2.29 12.07 -9.01
C TYR A 255 2.63 10.80 -8.22
N GLY A 256 1.97 10.59 -7.07
CA GLY A 256 2.10 9.37 -6.25
C GLY A 256 0.91 8.42 -6.40
N GLN A 257 1.05 7.20 -5.92
CA GLN A 257 0.00 6.16 -5.98
C GLN A 257 -0.94 6.19 -4.76
N LEU A 258 -1.56 7.36 -4.48
CA LEU A 258 -2.31 7.61 -3.23
C LEU A 258 -3.58 6.76 -3.05
N SER A 259 -4.13 6.14 -4.11
CA SER A 259 -5.32 5.26 -4.01
C SER A 259 -5.09 4.04 -3.09
N ALA A 260 -3.83 3.62 -2.94
CA ALA A 260 -3.45 2.57 -2.01
C ALA A 260 -3.71 2.93 -0.53
N GLN A 261 -3.85 4.23 -0.19
CA GLN A 261 -4.15 4.72 1.16
C GLN A 261 -5.61 4.61 1.57
N THR A 262 -6.53 4.25 0.67
CA THR A 262 -7.98 4.21 0.98
C THR A 262 -8.60 2.85 0.71
N THR A 263 -7.79 1.83 0.47
CA THR A 263 -8.23 0.48 0.06
C THR A 263 -7.65 -0.62 0.94
N GLY A 264 -8.28 -1.79 0.95
CA GLY A 264 -7.85 -2.93 1.78
C GLY A 264 -7.80 -2.56 3.27
N TYR A 265 -6.65 -2.80 3.92
CA TYR A 265 -6.45 -2.49 5.34
C TYR A 265 -6.75 -1.02 5.70
N PHE A 266 -6.44 -0.07 4.80
CA PHE A 266 -6.66 1.36 5.02
C PHE A 266 -8.08 1.85 4.71
N PHE A 267 -8.98 0.96 4.28
CA PHE A 267 -10.37 1.33 4.06
C PHE A 267 -11.07 1.59 5.39
N TYR A 268 -11.57 2.82 5.59
CA TYR A 268 -12.18 3.25 6.86
C TYR A 268 -13.39 2.43 7.30
N GLY A 269 -14.10 1.81 6.36
CA GLY A 269 -15.35 1.08 6.65
C GLY A 269 -15.15 -0.12 7.60
N SER A 270 -13.95 -0.70 7.65
CA SER A 270 -13.59 -1.79 8.56
C SER A 270 -12.91 -1.31 9.85
N GLN A 271 -12.79 -0.01 10.06
CA GLN A 271 -11.93 0.59 11.09
C GLN A 271 -12.72 1.38 12.15
N PHE A 272 -14.06 1.32 12.16
CA PHE A 272 -14.88 1.94 13.20
C PHE A 272 -14.80 1.17 14.54
N ARG A 273 -15.09 1.85 15.65
CA ARG A 273 -15.23 1.21 16.98
C ARG A 273 -16.68 1.26 17.44
N GLY A 274 -17.20 0.12 17.90
CA GLY A 274 -18.59 -0.02 18.33
C GLY A 274 -18.70 -0.12 19.84
N VAL A 275 -19.24 -1.24 20.30
CA VAL A 275 -19.34 -1.59 21.73
C VAL A 275 -17.99 -1.72 22.43
N ASP A 276 -16.93 -1.92 21.66
CA ASP A 276 -15.55 -2.10 22.08
C ASP A 276 -14.74 -0.78 22.06
N LEU A 277 -15.41 0.37 21.97
CA LEU A 277 -14.79 1.68 22.10
C LEU A 277 -14.19 1.91 23.49
N VAL A 278 -14.74 1.30 24.53
CA VAL A 278 -14.21 1.37 25.90
C VAL A 278 -13.80 -0.03 26.33
N GLN A 279 -12.53 -0.22 26.70
CA GLN A 279 -12.09 -1.49 27.24
C GLN A 279 -12.75 -1.75 28.62
N PRO A 280 -13.22 -2.97 28.90
CA PRO A 280 -13.88 -3.29 30.16
C PRO A 280 -12.90 -3.52 31.33
N GLY A 281 -11.60 -3.66 31.05
CA GLY A 281 -10.57 -3.87 32.06
C GLY A 281 -10.26 -2.60 32.86
N PHE A 282 -9.94 -2.76 34.15
CA PHE A 282 -9.46 -1.65 34.98
C PHE A 282 -8.07 -1.17 34.56
N ILE A 283 -7.16 -2.12 34.32
CA ILE A 283 -5.85 -1.87 33.71
C ILE A 283 -6.05 -1.93 32.20
N PHE A 284 -5.52 -0.93 31.49
CA PHE A 284 -5.60 -0.87 30.03
C PHE A 284 -4.72 -1.96 29.40
N ASP A 285 -5.29 -2.66 28.42
CA ASP A 285 -4.62 -3.69 27.65
C ASP A 285 -4.05 -3.09 26.35
N TYR A 286 -2.72 -3.16 26.22
CA TYR A 286 -1.98 -2.67 25.06
C TYR A 286 -1.78 -3.75 23.98
N THR A 287 -2.30 -4.97 24.20
CA THR A 287 -2.14 -6.05 23.24
C THR A 287 -2.93 -5.81 21.95
N VAL A 288 -2.27 -6.05 20.83
CA VAL A 288 -2.88 -6.21 19.50
C VAL A 288 -2.96 -7.71 19.21
N ALA A 289 -4.16 -8.25 19.13
CA ALA A 289 -4.42 -9.64 18.72
C ALA A 289 -5.73 -9.68 17.89
N SER A 290 -6.07 -10.84 17.33
CA SER A 290 -7.29 -11.00 16.50
C SER A 290 -8.58 -10.55 17.21
N ASN A 291 -8.67 -10.73 18.53
CA ASN A 291 -9.85 -10.41 19.34
C ASN A 291 -9.64 -9.23 20.31
N THR A 292 -8.45 -8.62 20.35
CA THR A 292 -8.13 -7.51 21.27
C THR A 292 -7.45 -6.38 20.52
N THR A 293 -7.88 -5.14 20.79
CA THR A 293 -7.27 -3.97 20.17
C THR A 293 -7.10 -2.82 21.18
N PRO A 294 -5.96 -2.13 21.15
CA PRO A 294 -5.69 -1.00 22.03
C PRO A 294 -6.18 0.33 21.43
N PHE A 295 -6.87 0.33 20.28
CA PHE A 295 -7.46 1.52 19.66
C PHE A 295 -8.82 1.85 20.32
N ALA A 296 -8.78 2.12 21.63
CA ALA A 296 -9.95 2.29 22.47
C ALA A 296 -9.67 3.25 23.66
N MET A 297 -10.72 3.63 24.36
CA MET A 297 -10.64 4.31 25.66
C MET A 297 -10.38 3.31 26.78
N GLY A 298 -9.71 3.75 27.84
CA GLY A 298 -9.64 2.99 29.09
C GLY A 298 -10.89 3.17 29.95
N LEU A 299 -11.29 2.13 30.69
CA LEU A 299 -12.47 2.16 31.55
C LEU A 299 -12.45 3.32 32.54
N VAL A 300 -11.32 3.49 33.24
CA VAL A 300 -11.16 4.54 34.26
C VAL A 300 -11.26 5.93 33.64
N GLN A 301 -10.65 6.14 32.48
CA GLN A 301 -10.76 7.41 31.74
C GLN A 301 -12.22 7.71 31.38
N ALA A 302 -12.94 6.72 30.83
CA ALA A 302 -14.33 6.86 30.43
C ALA A 302 -15.24 7.14 31.65
N ALA A 303 -15.04 6.42 32.75
CA ALA A 303 -15.81 6.59 33.98
C ALA A 303 -15.59 7.98 34.61
N LEU A 304 -14.35 8.45 34.69
CA LEU A 304 -14.04 9.79 35.21
C LEU A 304 -14.59 10.90 34.31
N ALA A 305 -14.55 10.71 32.99
CA ALA A 305 -15.15 11.66 32.06
C ALA A 305 -16.68 11.72 32.25
N LEU A 306 -17.37 10.57 32.38
CA LEU A 306 -18.80 10.51 32.63
C LEU A 306 -19.20 11.17 33.96
N LEU A 307 -18.46 10.90 35.03
CA LEU A 307 -18.65 11.59 36.32
C LEU A 307 -18.41 13.11 36.15
N GLY A 308 -17.42 13.51 35.37
CA GLY A 308 -17.16 14.90 35.02
C GLY A 308 -18.34 15.57 34.30
N VAL A 309 -18.98 14.86 33.35
CA VAL A 309 -20.22 15.32 32.69
C VAL A 309 -21.32 15.57 33.72
N LEU A 310 -21.52 14.65 34.66
CA LEU A 310 -22.52 14.82 35.72
C LEU A 310 -22.21 16.04 36.61
N VAL A 311 -20.95 16.29 36.94
CA VAL A 311 -20.53 17.49 37.69
C VAL A 311 -20.82 18.78 36.92
N VAL A 312 -20.53 18.79 35.62
CA VAL A 312 -20.80 19.95 34.76
C VAL A 312 -22.30 20.21 34.64
N ILE A 313 -23.11 19.18 34.42
CA ILE A 313 -24.58 19.29 34.34
C ILE A 313 -25.15 19.75 35.69
N ALA A 314 -24.75 19.13 36.80
CA ALA A 314 -25.22 19.52 38.14
C ALA A 314 -24.83 20.98 38.47
N GLY A 315 -23.62 21.40 38.09
CA GLY A 315 -23.17 22.78 38.21
C GLY A 315 -24.01 23.75 37.39
N TRP A 316 -24.34 23.38 36.15
CA TRP A 316 -25.23 24.17 35.28
C TRP A 316 -26.65 24.27 35.86
N VAL A 317 -27.28 23.16 36.26
CA VAL A 317 -28.62 23.17 36.87
C VAL A 317 -28.65 24.04 38.14
N ARG A 318 -27.66 23.90 39.02
CA ARG A 318 -27.53 24.75 40.22
C ARG A 318 -27.41 26.23 39.87
N SER A 319 -26.66 26.57 38.82
CA SER A 319 -26.52 27.96 38.36
C SER A 319 -27.84 28.55 37.84
N GLN A 320 -28.65 27.75 37.14
CA GLN A 320 -29.98 28.17 36.64
C GLN A 320 -31.00 28.34 37.78
N LEU A 321 -30.97 27.43 38.77
CA LEU A 321 -31.83 27.53 39.95
C LEU A 321 -31.47 28.73 40.83
N ALA A 322 -30.18 29.00 41.02
CA ALA A 322 -29.70 30.17 41.77
C ALA A 322 -30.03 31.51 41.07
N ALA A 323 -30.01 31.55 39.73
CA ALA A 323 -30.40 32.74 38.95
C ALA A 323 -31.89 33.12 39.11
N ARG A 324 -32.74 32.20 39.60
CA ARG A 324 -34.16 32.43 39.86
C ARG A 324 -34.46 32.91 41.29
N SER A 325 -33.49 32.85 42.21
CA SER A 325 -33.64 33.32 43.59
C SER A 325 -32.96 34.68 43.76
N THR A 326 -33.74 35.74 43.96
CA THR A 326 -33.27 37.14 44.06
C THR A 326 -32.60 37.49 45.41
N GLN A 327 -32.36 36.53 46.28
CA GLN A 327 -31.71 36.76 47.58
C GLN A 327 -30.69 35.65 47.86
N HIS A 328 -29.40 36.03 47.88
CA HIS A 328 -28.20 35.19 48.09
C HIS A 328 -27.59 34.54 46.83
N ALA A 329 -27.19 35.36 45.86
CA ALA A 329 -26.26 34.94 44.79
C ALA A 329 -24.81 34.95 45.30
N THR A 330 -24.45 34.01 46.18
CA THR A 330 -23.05 33.76 46.54
C THR A 330 -22.77 32.27 46.43
N HIS A 331 -21.84 31.93 45.53
CA HIS A 331 -21.17 30.63 45.37
C HIS A 331 -21.82 29.56 44.47
N SER A 332 -22.22 29.90 43.23
CA SER A 332 -22.41 28.89 42.17
C SER A 332 -21.10 28.61 41.40
N LEU A 333 -20.88 27.35 41.01
CA LEU A 333 -19.75 26.88 40.20
C LEU A 333 -19.57 27.79 38.95
N GLN A 334 -18.51 28.59 38.92
CA GLN A 334 -18.25 29.56 37.85
C GLN A 334 -17.63 28.89 36.62
N PHE A 335 -18.32 27.90 36.03
CA PHE A 335 -18.01 27.50 34.67
C PHE A 335 -18.52 28.55 33.71
N THR A 336 -17.75 28.86 32.66
CA THR A 336 -18.33 29.62 31.56
C THR A 336 -19.09 28.67 30.63
N ILE A 337 -20.42 28.73 30.73
CA ILE A 337 -21.41 27.84 30.06
C ILE A 337 -21.03 27.48 28.60
N PRO A 338 -20.58 28.42 27.74
CA PRO A 338 -20.20 28.06 26.37
C PRO A 338 -18.97 27.15 26.21
N GLN A 339 -17.94 27.21 27.08
CA GLN A 339 -16.81 26.27 26.93
C GLN A 339 -17.19 24.85 27.38
N MET A 340 -18.08 24.73 28.36
CA MET A 340 -18.59 23.42 28.76
C MET A 340 -19.53 22.84 27.70
N ALA A 341 -20.36 23.67 27.07
CA ALA A 341 -21.13 23.25 25.89
C ALA A 341 -20.21 22.78 24.75
N PHE A 342 -19.14 23.53 24.44
CA PHE A 342 -18.11 23.09 23.48
C PHE A 342 -17.48 21.75 23.86
N THR A 343 -17.18 21.55 25.14
CA THR A 343 -16.60 20.29 25.63
C THR A 343 -17.54 19.11 25.45
N LEU A 344 -18.82 19.27 25.78
CA LEU A 344 -19.84 18.22 25.62
C LEU A 344 -20.14 17.93 24.15
N ILE A 345 -20.34 18.97 23.33
CA ILE A 345 -20.56 18.82 21.89
C ILE A 345 -19.33 18.18 21.24
N GLY A 346 -18.13 18.64 21.61
CA GLY A 346 -16.87 18.10 21.13
C GLY A 346 -16.72 16.62 21.44
N LEU A 347 -16.99 16.22 22.68
CA LEU A 347 -16.99 14.82 23.09
C LEU A 347 -18.00 13.98 22.30
N ILE A 348 -19.24 14.46 22.15
CA ILE A 348 -20.28 13.75 21.39
C ILE A 348 -19.87 13.60 19.92
N LEU A 349 -19.42 14.68 19.30
CA LEU A 349 -19.04 14.71 17.89
C LEU A 349 -17.83 13.79 17.63
N SER A 350 -16.76 13.91 18.43
CA SER A 350 -15.59 13.05 18.29
C SER A 350 -15.94 11.58 18.53
N THR A 351 -16.83 11.28 19.47
CA THR A 351 -17.29 9.91 19.75
C THR A 351 -18.12 9.37 18.58
N TRP A 352 -19.11 10.12 18.10
CA TRP A 352 -19.96 9.70 16.98
C TRP A 352 -19.13 9.37 15.73
N LEU A 353 -18.14 10.20 15.41
CA LEU A 353 -17.21 10.02 14.28
C LEU A 353 -16.33 8.77 14.37
N ILE A 354 -16.10 8.23 15.57
CA ILE A 354 -15.36 6.97 15.77
C ILE A 354 -16.26 5.75 15.51
N THR A 355 -17.58 5.92 15.65
CA THR A 355 -18.55 4.82 15.57
C THR A 355 -19.13 4.60 14.17
N PRO A 356 -19.62 3.39 13.84
CA PRO A 356 -20.30 3.10 12.57
C PRO A 356 -21.52 3.99 12.30
N LEU A 357 -22.10 4.62 13.33
CA LEU A 357 -23.21 5.57 13.20
C LEU A 357 -22.86 6.79 12.35
N SER A 358 -21.57 7.10 12.19
CA SER A 358 -21.11 8.20 11.34
C SER A 358 -20.86 7.80 9.90
N ARG A 359 -20.94 6.51 9.53
CA ARG A 359 -20.63 6.02 8.18
C ARG A 359 -21.27 6.84 7.04
N PRO A 360 -22.56 7.26 7.11
CA PRO A 360 -23.14 8.10 6.06
C PRO A 360 -22.35 9.39 5.81
N LEU A 361 -21.74 9.99 6.85
CA LEU A 361 -20.89 11.17 6.68
C LEU A 361 -19.57 10.82 5.97
N TRP A 362 -18.93 9.72 6.35
CA TRP A 362 -17.67 9.27 5.74
C TRP A 362 -17.85 8.93 4.26
N ASP A 363 -18.97 8.29 3.90
CA ASP A 363 -19.29 7.92 2.53
C ASP A 363 -19.53 9.15 1.61
N HIS A 364 -19.90 10.31 2.18
CA HIS A 364 -20.28 11.51 1.40
C HIS A 364 -19.31 12.70 1.54
N VAL A 365 -18.30 12.62 2.40
CA VAL A 365 -17.30 13.68 2.59
C VAL A 365 -15.93 13.14 2.19
N PRO A 366 -15.51 13.30 0.91
CA PRO A 366 -14.33 12.65 0.36
C PRO A 366 -13.03 12.81 1.17
N PRO A 367 -12.71 13.99 1.77
CA PRO A 367 -11.51 14.13 2.59
C PRO A 367 -11.48 13.23 3.83
N LEU A 368 -12.62 12.74 4.33
CA LEU A 368 -12.65 11.85 5.49
C LEU A 368 -12.05 10.48 5.18
N ALA A 369 -12.19 9.97 3.96
CA ALA A 369 -11.60 8.68 3.57
C ALA A 369 -10.07 8.67 3.76
N MET A 370 -9.40 9.81 3.56
CA MET A 370 -7.95 9.98 3.77
C MET A 370 -7.52 9.92 5.25
N ILE A 371 -8.46 10.00 6.20
CA ILE A 371 -8.15 9.78 7.61
C ILE A 371 -7.84 8.30 7.88
N GLN A 372 -8.31 7.37 7.02
CA GLN A 372 -8.13 5.91 7.07
C GLN A 372 -8.78 5.23 8.27
N PHE A 373 -8.58 5.78 9.46
CA PHE A 373 -8.88 5.16 10.73
C PHE A 373 -9.75 6.10 11.57
N PRO A 374 -11.08 5.88 11.64
CA PRO A 374 -11.99 6.67 12.48
C PRO A 374 -11.53 6.75 13.94
N TRP A 375 -10.87 5.72 14.48
CA TRP A 375 -10.31 5.73 15.82
C TRP A 375 -9.18 6.76 16.05
N ARG A 376 -8.61 7.42 15.01
CA ARG A 376 -7.68 8.56 15.18
C ARG A 376 -8.32 9.76 15.91
N LEU A 377 -9.65 9.86 15.88
CA LEU A 377 -10.40 10.84 16.66
C LEU A 377 -10.33 10.62 18.18
N LEU A 378 -9.83 9.47 18.65
CA LEU A 378 -9.49 9.25 20.07
C LEU A 378 -8.49 10.30 20.58
N SER A 379 -7.63 10.86 19.70
CA SER A 379 -6.71 11.95 20.07
C SER A 379 -7.44 13.24 20.46
N VAL A 380 -8.54 13.57 19.77
CA VAL A 380 -9.40 14.72 20.09
C VAL A 380 -10.34 14.38 21.25
N GLN A 381 -10.86 13.15 21.30
CA GLN A 381 -11.70 12.69 22.41
C GLN A 381 -10.93 12.72 23.75
N ALA A 382 -9.63 12.39 23.74
CA ALA A 382 -8.74 12.49 24.89
C ALA A 382 -8.71 13.91 25.49
N LEU A 383 -8.71 14.96 24.64
CA LEU A 383 -8.72 16.35 25.07
C LEU A 383 -9.99 16.67 25.90
N PHE A 384 -11.16 16.26 25.41
CA PHE A 384 -12.43 16.57 26.05
C PHE A 384 -12.66 15.73 27.31
N THR A 385 -12.35 14.44 27.27
CA THR A 385 -12.47 13.53 28.42
C THR A 385 -11.56 13.96 29.56
N ALA A 386 -10.32 14.38 29.25
CA ALA A 386 -9.39 14.88 30.24
C ALA A 386 -9.87 16.19 30.90
N LEU A 387 -10.44 17.12 30.12
CA LEU A 387 -11.01 18.35 30.68
C LEU A 387 -12.20 18.07 31.62
N LEU A 388 -13.06 17.12 31.26
CA LEU A 388 -14.20 16.70 32.09
C LEU A 388 -13.74 16.02 33.39
N ALA A 389 -12.74 15.14 33.32
CA ALA A 389 -12.14 14.56 34.52
C ALA A 389 -11.56 15.65 35.44
N GLY A 390 -10.94 16.68 34.86
CA GLY A 390 -10.46 17.87 35.57
C GLY A 390 -11.54 18.69 36.28
N ALA A 391 -12.83 18.51 35.95
CA ALA A 391 -13.93 19.18 36.65
C ALA A 391 -14.27 18.52 38.00
N LEU A 392 -13.85 17.27 38.24
CA LEU A 392 -14.21 16.51 39.45
C LEU A 392 -13.78 17.15 40.78
N PRO A 393 -12.56 17.72 40.92
CA PRO A 393 -12.16 18.41 42.16
C PRO A 393 -13.08 19.57 42.55
N LEU A 394 -13.81 20.15 41.58
CA LEU A 394 -14.71 21.28 41.80
C LEU A 394 -16.00 20.90 42.54
N LEU A 395 -16.38 19.62 42.53
CA LEU A 395 -17.58 19.13 43.21
C LEU A 395 -17.49 19.32 44.74
N ILE A 396 -16.30 19.14 45.30
CA ILE A 396 -16.06 19.04 46.75
C ILE A 396 -15.32 20.27 47.29
N SER A 397 -14.52 20.96 46.46
CA SER A 397 -13.76 22.14 46.87
C SER A 397 -13.78 23.22 45.78
N PRO A 398 -14.92 23.89 45.57
CA PRO A 398 -14.98 25.01 44.64
C PRO A 398 -14.00 26.13 45.08
N PRO A 399 -13.28 26.77 44.15
CA PRO A 399 -12.33 27.83 44.51
C PRO A 399 -13.04 29.00 45.19
N MET A 400 -12.71 29.26 46.46
CA MET A 400 -13.23 30.40 47.23
C MET A 400 -12.17 31.51 47.28
N GLY A 401 -12.51 32.71 46.78
CA GLY A 401 -11.60 33.87 46.83
C GLY A 401 -10.28 33.70 46.04
N GLY A 402 -10.26 32.83 45.03
CA GLY A 402 -9.06 32.56 44.21
C GLY A 402 -8.02 31.64 44.85
N LYS A 403 -8.27 31.11 46.06
CA LYS A 403 -7.44 30.10 46.72
C LYS A 403 -8.15 28.76 46.72
N GLU A 404 -7.43 27.71 46.32
CA GLU A 404 -7.95 26.34 46.35
C GLU A 404 -7.72 25.73 47.74
N GLY A 405 -8.71 24.99 48.24
CA GLY A 405 -8.56 24.21 49.47
C GLY A 405 -7.72 22.95 49.22
N GLY A 406 -6.92 22.53 50.22
CA GLY A 406 -6.07 21.33 50.11
C GLY A 406 -6.81 20.03 49.75
N ARG A 407 -8.12 19.96 50.01
CA ARG A 407 -8.98 18.84 49.62
C ARG A 407 -9.12 18.67 48.11
N GLY A 408 -9.17 19.77 47.33
CA GLY A 408 -9.23 19.71 45.87
C GLY A 408 -7.96 19.10 45.26
N TRP A 409 -6.80 19.48 45.77
CA TRP A 409 -5.51 18.90 45.40
C TRP A 409 -5.38 17.43 45.80
N LEU A 410 -5.89 17.05 46.98
CA LEU A 410 -5.90 15.64 47.42
C LEU A 410 -6.74 14.77 46.47
N ILE A 411 -7.95 15.23 46.10
CA ILE A 411 -8.81 14.52 45.14
C ILE A 411 -8.11 14.41 43.78
N ALA A 412 -7.55 15.52 43.29
CA ALA A 412 -6.82 15.52 42.04
C ALA A 412 -5.65 14.51 42.08
N ALA A 413 -4.89 14.46 43.16
CA ALA A 413 -3.77 13.53 43.32
C ALA A 413 -4.22 12.05 43.35
N ILE A 414 -5.32 11.73 44.04
CA ILE A 414 -5.88 10.37 44.09
C ILE A 414 -6.35 9.94 42.69
N LEU A 415 -7.10 10.80 42.00
CA LEU A 415 -7.59 10.51 40.65
C LEU A 415 -6.44 10.43 39.63
N ALA A 416 -5.40 11.24 39.78
CA ALA A 416 -4.19 11.15 38.99
C ALA A 416 -3.44 9.83 39.21
N ALA A 417 -3.28 9.40 40.46
CA ALA A 417 -2.69 8.10 40.79
C ALA A 417 -3.52 6.95 40.20
N LEU A 418 -4.85 7.05 40.29
CA LEU A 418 -5.77 6.07 39.70
C LEU A 418 -5.59 5.97 38.18
N LEU A 419 -5.53 7.11 37.47
CA LEU A 419 -5.28 7.17 36.03
C LEU A 419 -3.89 6.61 35.67
N ALA A 420 -2.85 6.92 36.45
CA ALA A 420 -1.50 6.42 36.23
C ALA A 420 -1.43 4.90 36.39
N VAL A 421 -2.05 4.34 37.43
CA VAL A 421 -2.12 2.88 37.61
C VAL A 421 -2.90 2.24 36.46
N ALA A 422 -4.08 2.76 36.12
CA ALA A 422 -4.90 2.21 35.05
C ALA A 422 -4.20 2.23 33.68
N ALA A 423 -3.47 3.30 33.37
CA ALA A 423 -2.81 3.47 32.08
C ALA A 423 -1.43 2.78 32.01
N LEU A 424 -0.62 2.80 33.07
CA LEU A 424 0.78 2.36 33.00
C LEU A 424 1.02 0.96 33.55
N ALA A 425 0.17 0.42 34.43
CA ALA A 425 0.43 -0.88 35.07
C ALA A 425 0.47 -2.05 34.07
N GLY A 426 -0.34 -1.95 33.01
CA GLY A 426 -0.41 -2.93 31.91
C GLY A 426 0.61 -2.66 30.79
N LEU A 427 1.37 -1.57 30.85
CA LEU A 427 2.37 -1.27 29.84
C LEU A 427 3.55 -2.23 30.00
N ARG A 428 3.84 -2.98 28.93
CA ARG A 428 4.93 -3.94 28.82
C ARG A 428 5.71 -3.63 27.53
N PRO A 429 6.59 -2.61 27.57
CA PRO A 429 7.34 -2.22 26.39
C PRO A 429 8.39 -3.29 26.09
N GLU A 430 8.46 -3.66 24.82
CA GLU A 430 9.54 -4.48 24.27
C GLU A 430 10.55 -3.56 23.60
N TYR A 431 11.80 -4.00 23.51
CA TYR A 431 12.88 -3.23 22.93
C TYR A 431 13.47 -3.99 21.75
N LEU A 432 13.79 -3.26 20.69
CA LEU A 432 14.65 -3.69 19.62
C LEU A 432 16.10 -3.34 20.03
N PRO A 433 16.91 -4.32 20.41
CA PRO A 433 18.29 -4.13 20.88
C PRO A 433 19.22 -3.80 19.71
N ILE A 434 19.38 -2.51 19.45
CA ILE A 434 20.27 -1.97 18.41
C ILE A 434 21.14 -0.84 18.97
N ALA A 435 22.37 -0.77 18.51
CA ALA A 435 23.25 0.38 18.68
C ALA A 435 22.98 1.43 17.59
N ALA A 436 23.40 2.68 17.83
CA ALA A 436 23.10 3.77 16.90
C ALA A 436 23.95 3.68 15.62
N GLU A 437 25.14 3.11 15.72
CA GLU A 437 26.09 2.87 14.63
C GLU A 437 25.57 1.83 13.63
N GLU A 438 24.65 0.98 14.07
CA GLU A 438 24.02 -0.06 13.25
C GLU A 438 22.84 0.44 12.43
N VAL A 439 22.46 1.70 12.57
CA VAL A 439 21.43 2.33 11.74
C VAL A 439 22.07 2.78 10.42
N THR A 440 22.34 1.83 9.55
CA THR A 440 23.00 2.02 8.24
C THR A 440 21.99 1.99 7.10
N MET A 441 22.38 2.53 5.94
CA MET A 441 21.59 2.44 4.70
C MET A 441 21.25 0.98 4.36
N GLU A 442 22.24 0.09 4.45
CA GLU A 442 22.08 -1.33 4.16
C GLU A 442 21.03 -2.00 5.06
N ARG A 443 21.10 -1.82 6.40
CA ARG A 443 20.10 -2.41 7.31
C ARG A 443 18.70 -1.86 7.09
N LEU A 444 18.60 -0.58 6.72
CA LEU A 444 17.31 0.05 6.41
C LEU A 444 16.72 -0.50 5.10
N GLN A 445 17.53 -0.74 4.08
CA GLN A 445 17.09 -1.34 2.81
C GLN A 445 16.78 -2.84 2.97
N LEU A 446 17.56 -3.57 3.77
CA LEU A 446 17.27 -4.95 4.15
C LEU A 446 15.91 -5.04 4.85
N TYR A 447 15.62 -4.11 5.75
CA TYR A 447 14.30 -4.00 6.38
C TYR A 447 13.18 -3.76 5.36
N GLU A 448 13.37 -2.88 4.36
CA GLU A 448 12.40 -2.69 3.26
C GLU A 448 12.20 -3.97 2.43
N LEU A 449 13.27 -4.74 2.20
CA LEU A 449 13.22 -5.99 1.41
C LEU A 449 12.49 -7.09 2.18
N PHE A 450 12.86 -7.27 3.44
CA PHE A 450 12.33 -8.30 4.34
C PHE A 450 10.84 -8.07 4.63
N THR A 451 10.46 -6.83 4.98
CA THR A 451 9.05 -6.48 5.22
C THR A 451 8.24 -6.31 3.93
N GLY A 452 8.90 -5.89 2.85
CA GLY A 452 8.25 -5.41 1.63
C GLY A 452 7.73 -3.97 1.75
N ASN A 453 7.83 -3.33 2.90
CA ASN A 453 7.42 -1.94 3.10
C ASN A 453 8.40 -1.01 2.36
N ILE A 454 7.89 -0.06 1.57
CA ILE A 454 8.73 0.84 0.78
C ILE A 454 8.71 2.27 1.34
N GLY A 455 9.87 2.89 1.45
CA GLY A 455 10.05 4.28 1.84
C GLY A 455 9.41 4.66 3.17
N SER A 456 9.48 3.76 4.16
CA SER A 456 8.80 3.88 5.46
C SER A 456 7.27 4.01 5.36
N THR A 457 6.67 3.41 4.33
CA THR A 457 5.22 3.27 4.18
C THR A 457 4.84 1.79 4.11
N ILE A 458 3.64 1.44 4.57
CA ILE A 458 3.18 0.04 4.64
C ILE A 458 3.00 -0.58 3.25
N ARG A 459 2.76 0.24 2.22
CA ARG A 459 2.62 -0.24 0.85
C ARG A 459 3.62 0.45 -0.07
N TYR A 460 3.19 1.47 -0.79
CA TYR A 460 3.92 2.16 -1.85
C TYR A 460 3.20 3.45 -2.26
N GLU A 461 2.49 4.06 -1.31
CA GLU A 461 1.47 5.06 -1.63
C GLU A 461 2.05 6.39 -2.14
N TYR A 462 3.34 6.65 -1.89
CA TYR A 462 4.07 7.78 -2.44
C TYR A 462 5.07 7.39 -3.53
N LEU A 463 5.07 6.13 -3.96
CA LEU A 463 5.88 5.69 -5.10
C LEU A 463 5.43 6.49 -6.34
N PRO A 464 6.35 6.98 -7.18
CA PRO A 464 5.96 7.67 -8.40
C PRO A 464 5.05 6.79 -9.26
N HIS A 465 4.01 7.37 -9.86
CA HIS A 465 3.00 6.58 -10.57
C HIS A 465 3.52 5.91 -11.85
N TRP A 466 4.69 6.31 -12.34
CA TRP A 466 5.38 5.67 -13.46
C TRP A 466 6.10 4.37 -13.08
N VAL A 467 6.31 4.11 -11.78
CA VAL A 467 6.94 2.87 -11.31
C VAL A 467 5.85 1.79 -11.20
N VAL A 468 5.66 1.06 -12.29
CA VAL A 468 4.68 -0.02 -12.41
C VAL A 468 5.29 -1.13 -13.26
N PRO A 469 5.65 -2.27 -12.66
CA PRO A 469 5.24 -2.75 -11.33
C PRO A 469 6.09 -2.20 -10.17
N ARG A 470 5.55 -2.36 -8.95
CA ARG A 470 6.26 -2.03 -7.69
C ARG A 470 7.54 -2.88 -7.54
N PRO A 471 8.67 -2.30 -7.09
CA PRO A 471 9.89 -3.04 -6.77
C PRO A 471 9.80 -3.76 -5.41
N PHE A 472 10.66 -4.76 -5.20
CA PHE A 472 10.91 -5.40 -3.89
C PHE A 472 12.40 -5.52 -3.52
N THR A 473 13.28 -5.03 -4.38
CA THR A 473 14.73 -5.02 -4.19
C THR A 473 15.34 -3.86 -4.99
N GLY A 474 16.65 -3.65 -4.86
CA GLY A 474 17.42 -2.65 -5.58
C GLY A 474 18.88 -3.07 -5.78
N PRO A 475 19.68 -2.27 -6.51
CA PRO A 475 21.02 -2.66 -6.94
C PRO A 475 21.92 -3.10 -5.80
N ALA A 476 21.99 -2.31 -4.72
CA ALA A 476 22.84 -2.59 -3.56
C ALA A 476 22.45 -3.86 -2.78
N LEU A 477 21.20 -4.32 -2.88
CA LEU A 477 20.77 -5.58 -2.28
C LEU A 477 20.95 -6.76 -3.24
N PHE A 478 20.94 -6.51 -4.55
CA PHE A 478 21.16 -7.53 -5.57
C PHE A 478 22.65 -7.89 -5.68
N ASP A 479 23.49 -6.87 -5.88
CA ASP A 479 24.95 -6.99 -5.85
C ASP A 479 25.53 -5.79 -5.08
N PRO A 480 25.90 -5.97 -3.80
CA PRO A 480 26.38 -4.89 -2.94
C PRO A 480 27.76 -4.34 -3.35
N ASP A 481 28.54 -5.12 -4.11
CA ASP A 481 29.88 -4.73 -4.52
C ASP A 481 29.87 -4.10 -5.94
N ALA A 482 28.75 -4.22 -6.67
CA ALA A 482 28.57 -3.60 -7.98
C ALA A 482 28.32 -2.08 -7.89
N PRO A 483 28.94 -1.28 -8.78
CA PRO A 483 28.61 0.13 -8.88
C PRO A 483 27.19 0.34 -9.43
N PRO A 484 26.54 1.48 -9.11
CA PRO A 484 25.26 1.84 -9.73
C PRO A 484 25.34 1.82 -11.26
N GLN A 485 24.37 1.17 -11.90
CA GLN A 485 24.39 0.97 -13.35
C GLN A 485 23.40 1.89 -14.07
N ALA A 486 23.91 2.68 -15.02
CA ALA A 486 23.06 3.35 -16.01
C ALA A 486 22.78 2.41 -17.20
N ILE A 487 21.59 2.53 -17.78
CA ILE A 487 21.05 1.56 -18.75
C ILE A 487 20.69 2.30 -20.05
N PRO A 488 21.20 1.90 -21.22
CA PRO A 488 20.74 2.47 -22.49
C PRO A 488 19.32 1.99 -22.82
N LEU A 489 18.43 2.93 -23.14
CA LEU A 489 17.12 2.65 -23.73
C LEU A 489 17.20 2.54 -25.25
N SER A 490 18.06 3.36 -25.85
CA SER A 490 18.37 3.35 -27.27
C SER A 490 19.83 3.78 -27.48
N GLY A 491 20.40 3.45 -28.64
CA GLY A 491 21.80 3.72 -28.91
C GLY A 491 22.76 2.84 -28.10
N GLN A 492 24.04 3.21 -28.09
CA GLN A 492 25.08 2.43 -27.42
C GLN A 492 25.69 3.22 -26.25
N LEU A 493 25.57 2.67 -25.05
CA LEU A 493 26.29 3.14 -23.87
C LEU A 493 27.65 2.43 -23.77
N VAL A 494 28.75 3.19 -23.82
CA VAL A 494 30.12 2.65 -23.73
C VAL A 494 30.57 2.56 -22.28
N SER A 495 30.35 3.62 -21.48
CA SER A 495 30.61 3.61 -20.04
C SER A 495 29.74 4.62 -19.32
N ALA A 496 29.46 4.36 -18.04
CA ALA A 496 28.79 5.30 -17.14
C ALA A 496 29.33 5.10 -15.73
N GLU A 497 29.88 6.16 -15.13
CA GLU A 497 30.43 6.13 -13.78
C GLU A 497 29.85 7.27 -12.95
N GLU A 498 29.28 6.95 -11.79
CA GLU A 498 28.80 7.97 -10.85
C GLU A 498 29.99 8.55 -10.06
N THR A 499 30.21 9.85 -10.22
CA THR A 499 31.32 10.58 -9.59
C THR A 499 30.89 11.35 -8.35
N THR A 500 29.59 11.64 -8.20
CA THR A 500 29.04 12.32 -7.02
C THR A 500 27.65 11.78 -6.75
N HIS A 501 27.44 11.30 -5.54
CA HIS A 501 26.15 10.89 -5.02
C HIS A 501 25.79 11.75 -3.80
N LYS A 502 24.73 12.56 -3.90
CA LYS A 502 24.17 13.36 -2.81
C LYS A 502 22.64 13.25 -2.83
N PRO A 503 21.95 13.56 -1.70
CA PRO A 503 20.51 13.36 -1.57
C PRO A 503 19.61 13.93 -2.68
N THR A 504 20.03 15.02 -3.32
CA THR A 504 19.29 15.68 -4.40
C THR A 504 20.20 16.09 -5.56
N GLN A 505 21.38 15.50 -5.68
CA GLN A 505 22.36 15.83 -6.72
C GLN A 505 23.20 14.60 -7.07
N HIS A 506 23.19 14.22 -8.34
CA HIS A 506 23.97 13.11 -8.88
C HIS A 506 24.81 13.63 -10.06
N ILE A 507 26.06 13.20 -10.17
CA ILE A 507 26.94 13.57 -11.28
C ILE A 507 27.58 12.32 -11.85
N TRP A 508 27.39 12.12 -13.15
CA TRP A 508 27.85 10.97 -13.91
C TRP A 508 28.82 11.40 -14.99
N THR A 509 29.85 10.60 -15.21
CA THR A 509 30.65 10.64 -16.45
C THR A 509 30.12 9.55 -17.35
N VAL A 510 29.60 9.93 -18.52
CA VAL A 510 28.93 9.02 -19.46
C VAL A 510 29.63 9.09 -20.81
N GLU A 511 29.94 7.94 -21.40
CA GLU A 511 30.48 7.83 -22.75
C GLU A 511 29.52 7.04 -23.62
N VAL A 512 29.16 7.63 -24.76
CA VAL A 512 28.11 7.16 -25.65
C VAL A 512 28.64 7.03 -27.08
N GLY A 513 28.13 6.03 -27.80
CA GLY A 513 28.48 5.75 -29.20
C GLY A 513 28.13 6.86 -30.19
N ALA A 514 28.49 6.65 -31.46
CA ALA A 514 28.44 7.67 -32.51
C ALA A 514 27.04 8.25 -32.81
N ASP A 515 25.99 7.52 -32.50
CA ASP A 515 24.60 7.91 -32.77
C ASP A 515 23.91 8.58 -31.56
N GLY A 516 24.63 8.73 -30.43
CA GLY A 516 24.03 9.15 -29.17
C GLY A 516 23.27 8.00 -28.50
N ALA A 517 22.66 8.26 -27.35
CA ALA A 517 21.87 7.29 -26.62
C ALA A 517 20.89 8.00 -25.69
N GLU A 518 19.73 7.37 -25.52
CA GLU A 518 18.86 7.65 -24.40
C GLU A 518 19.28 6.77 -23.23
N VAL A 519 19.56 7.37 -22.07
CA VAL A 519 20.15 6.68 -20.91
C VAL A 519 19.23 6.82 -19.71
N ALA A 520 18.85 5.69 -19.11
CA ALA A 520 18.14 5.59 -17.84
C ALA A 520 19.14 5.47 -16.68
N PHE A 521 18.97 6.29 -15.64
CA PHE A 521 19.79 6.26 -14.44
C PHE A 521 19.05 5.56 -13.29
N PRO A 522 19.74 4.90 -12.35
CA PRO A 522 19.12 4.16 -11.23
C PRO A 522 18.58 5.10 -10.14
N LEU A 523 17.67 5.99 -10.54
CA LEU A 523 17.06 7.06 -9.74
C LEU A 523 15.61 7.21 -10.22
N TYR A 524 14.63 7.20 -9.33
CA TYR A 524 13.24 7.41 -9.77
C TYR A 524 12.99 8.84 -10.21
N TYR A 525 12.29 8.96 -11.34
CA TYR A 525 11.80 10.23 -11.82
C TYR A 525 10.78 10.83 -10.84
N TRP A 526 10.92 12.14 -10.63
CA TRP A 526 10.01 12.93 -9.81
C TRP A 526 9.96 14.37 -10.34
N PRO A 527 8.77 14.99 -10.42
CA PRO A 527 8.67 16.38 -10.86
C PRO A 527 9.58 17.30 -10.06
N GLY A 528 10.42 18.04 -10.79
CA GLY A 528 11.44 18.92 -10.23
C GLY A 528 12.87 18.45 -10.48
N TRP A 529 13.11 17.17 -10.80
CA TRP A 529 14.41 16.75 -11.31
C TRP A 529 14.72 17.51 -12.61
N ARG A 530 15.99 17.86 -12.77
CA ARG A 530 16.54 18.56 -13.93
C ARG A 530 17.91 17.97 -14.23
N ALA A 531 18.31 18.02 -15.50
CA ALA A 531 19.62 17.58 -15.92
C ALA A 531 20.35 18.63 -16.78
N MET A 532 21.67 18.55 -16.77
CA MET A 532 22.55 19.20 -17.73
C MET A 532 23.57 18.20 -18.26
N VAL A 533 23.89 18.31 -19.56
CA VAL A 533 24.95 17.58 -20.24
C VAL A 533 25.98 18.61 -20.69
N ASP A 534 27.20 18.57 -20.15
CA ASP A 534 28.27 19.56 -20.40
C ASP A 534 27.78 21.03 -20.31
N ASP A 535 27.07 21.34 -19.21
CA ASP A 535 26.45 22.65 -18.94
C ASP A 535 25.28 23.07 -19.86
N ALA A 536 24.86 22.22 -20.82
CA ALA A 536 23.64 22.44 -21.59
C ALA A 536 22.43 21.77 -20.91
N PRO A 537 21.28 22.45 -20.76
CA PRO A 537 20.08 21.83 -20.21
C PRO A 537 19.64 20.60 -21.03
N ALA A 538 19.30 19.52 -20.34
CA ALA A 538 18.72 18.32 -20.93
C ALA A 538 17.33 18.06 -20.34
N GLU A 539 16.41 17.62 -21.20
CA GLU A 539 15.08 17.18 -20.78
C GLU A 539 15.18 15.83 -20.06
N VAL A 540 14.35 15.65 -19.04
CA VAL A 540 14.30 14.44 -18.24
C VAL A 540 12.90 13.86 -18.23
N GLU A 541 12.81 12.55 -18.41
CA GLU A 541 11.54 11.84 -18.48
C GLU A 541 11.59 10.55 -17.63
N PRO A 542 10.43 9.97 -17.28
CA PRO A 542 10.39 8.65 -16.66
C PRO A 542 10.51 7.55 -17.73
N ALA A 543 11.41 6.58 -17.51
CA ALA A 543 11.47 5.34 -18.27
C ALA A 543 10.16 4.56 -18.15
N PRO A 544 9.66 3.94 -19.23
CA PRO A 544 8.50 3.06 -19.18
C PRO A 544 8.69 1.92 -18.16
N ASP A 545 7.62 1.62 -17.42
CA ASP A 545 7.50 0.55 -16.40
C ASP A 545 8.38 0.71 -15.14
N SER A 546 9.67 1.03 -15.27
CA SER A 546 10.55 1.20 -14.11
C SER A 546 10.46 2.59 -13.46
N GLY A 547 10.06 3.61 -14.21
CA GLY A 547 10.00 4.99 -13.73
C GLY A 547 11.38 5.59 -13.41
N TYR A 548 12.47 4.99 -13.90
CA TYR A 548 13.82 5.55 -13.82
C TYR A 548 13.90 6.91 -14.52
N LEU A 549 14.77 7.79 -14.06
CA LEU A 549 15.01 9.07 -14.70
C LEU A 549 15.85 8.86 -15.96
N THR A 550 15.35 9.31 -17.10
CA THR A 550 15.98 9.19 -18.41
C THR A 550 16.37 10.55 -18.97
N LEU A 551 17.40 10.58 -19.81
CA LEU A 551 17.70 11.72 -20.68
C LEU A 551 18.50 11.29 -21.91
N SER A 552 18.44 12.10 -22.96
CA SER A 552 19.26 11.93 -24.16
C SER A 552 20.66 12.49 -23.95
N VAL A 553 21.68 11.67 -24.24
CA VAL A 553 23.10 12.04 -24.18
C VAL A 553 23.65 12.02 -25.62
N PRO A 554 24.26 13.12 -26.09
CA PRO A 554 24.84 13.19 -27.43
C PRO A 554 26.06 12.26 -27.58
N PRO A 555 26.54 12.03 -28.82
CA PRO A 555 27.71 11.21 -29.08
C PRO A 555 28.98 11.72 -28.40
N GLY A 556 29.74 10.81 -27.77
CA GLY A 556 31.01 11.12 -27.13
C GLY A 556 30.98 11.00 -25.60
N ARG A 557 31.97 11.60 -24.94
CA ARG A 557 32.13 11.58 -23.49
C ARG A 557 31.63 12.88 -22.89
N HIS A 558 30.71 12.78 -21.94
CA HIS A 558 29.99 13.90 -21.35
C HIS A 558 29.92 13.80 -19.83
N VAL A 559 29.79 14.95 -19.17
CA VAL A 559 29.40 15.03 -17.76
C VAL A 559 27.91 15.31 -17.68
N VAL A 560 27.18 14.37 -17.10
CA VAL A 560 25.74 14.47 -16.85
C VAL A 560 25.52 14.85 -15.39
N SER A 561 24.96 16.01 -15.14
CA SER A 561 24.61 16.47 -13.79
C SER A 561 23.10 16.52 -13.61
N MET A 562 22.60 15.85 -12.58
CA MET A 562 21.17 15.77 -12.25
C MET A 562 20.93 16.35 -10.87
N TRP A 563 19.88 17.15 -10.70
CA TRP A 563 19.51 17.67 -9.38
C TRP A 563 18.00 17.88 -9.22
N LEU A 564 17.51 17.70 -7.99
CA LEU A 564 16.11 17.96 -7.66
C LEU A 564 15.91 19.45 -7.34
N GLY A 565 15.36 20.18 -8.29
CA GLY A 565 15.05 21.60 -8.18
C GLY A 565 13.65 21.92 -7.62
N ARG A 566 13.43 23.21 -7.37
CA ARG A 566 12.10 23.74 -7.03
C ARG A 566 11.24 23.83 -8.31
N THR A 567 10.02 23.30 -8.25
CA THR A 567 8.98 23.60 -9.24
C THR A 567 8.45 25.02 -9.00
N PRO A 568 7.81 25.68 -10.00
CA PRO A 568 7.20 27.00 -9.79
C PRO A 568 6.18 26.99 -8.64
N LEU A 569 5.37 25.92 -8.53
CA LEU A 569 4.42 25.71 -7.45
C LEU A 569 5.11 25.69 -6.07
N ARG A 570 6.17 24.88 -5.91
CA ARG A 570 6.93 24.78 -4.66
C ARG A 570 7.59 26.11 -4.30
N ALA A 571 8.15 26.81 -5.28
CA ALA A 571 8.75 28.13 -5.08
C ALA A 571 7.71 29.17 -4.60
N VAL A 572 6.51 29.17 -5.17
CA VAL A 572 5.39 30.04 -4.73
C VAL A 572 4.95 29.67 -3.32
N ALA A 573 4.77 28.38 -3.02
CA ALA A 573 4.37 27.93 -1.68
C ALA A 573 5.39 28.34 -0.61
N GLU A 574 6.68 28.18 -0.91
CA GLU A 574 7.78 28.62 -0.05
C GLU A 574 7.81 30.15 0.11
N ALA A 575 7.64 30.91 -0.98
CA ALA A 575 7.57 32.37 -0.94
C ALA A 575 6.39 32.87 -0.08
N VAL A 576 5.22 32.25 -0.19
CA VAL A 576 4.05 32.57 0.66
C VAL A 576 4.37 32.37 2.14
N SER A 577 5.01 31.26 2.51
CA SER A 577 5.40 31.01 3.89
C SER A 577 6.49 31.98 4.38
N VAL A 578 7.48 32.32 3.55
CA VAL A 578 8.50 33.33 3.87
C VAL A 578 7.86 34.71 4.08
N ILE A 579 6.95 35.13 3.20
CA ILE A 579 6.21 36.39 3.34
C ILE A 579 5.40 36.37 4.64
N ALA A 580 4.74 35.28 4.98
CA ALA A 580 4.04 35.13 6.25
C ALA A 580 4.99 35.26 7.46
N ILE A 581 6.18 34.65 7.41
CA ILE A 581 7.21 34.81 8.46
C ILE A 581 7.65 36.28 8.57
N LEU A 582 7.88 36.97 7.45
CA LEU A 582 8.26 38.39 7.45
C LEU A 582 7.15 39.27 8.03
N ILE A 583 5.89 39.02 7.69
CA ILE A 583 4.74 39.72 8.29
C ILE A 583 4.70 39.48 9.81
N LEU A 584 4.93 38.25 10.26
CA LEU A 584 4.99 37.91 11.68
C LEU A 584 6.10 38.70 12.38
N PHE A 585 7.30 38.75 11.77
CA PHE A 585 8.43 39.53 12.29
C PHE A 585 8.10 41.03 12.39
N VAL A 586 7.49 41.61 11.35
CA VAL A 586 7.06 43.02 11.36
C VAL A 586 6.02 43.29 12.46
N ILE A 587 5.05 42.39 12.67
CA ILE A 587 4.07 42.50 13.76
C ILE A 587 4.78 42.48 15.13
N VAL A 588 5.75 41.57 15.33
CA VAL A 588 6.53 41.50 16.57
C VAL A 588 7.30 42.81 16.80
N VAL A 589 8.09 43.27 15.83
CA VAL A 589 8.94 44.47 15.96
C VAL A 589 8.12 45.76 16.11
N SER A 590 7.09 45.96 15.28
CA SER A 590 6.23 47.16 15.38
C SER A 590 5.45 47.23 16.70
N SER A 591 5.13 46.09 17.30
CA SER A 591 4.44 46.03 18.59
C SER A 591 5.34 46.34 19.80
N GLN A 592 6.66 46.31 19.62
CA GLN A 592 7.63 46.69 20.67
C GLN A 592 7.78 48.22 20.80
N ARG A 593 7.36 49.01 19.80
CA ARG A 593 7.54 50.48 19.79
C ARG A 593 6.44 51.28 20.54
N LYS A 594 5.51 50.64 21.26
CA LYS A 594 4.41 51.32 22.00
C LYS A 594 4.07 50.66 23.35
N ILE A 595 5.03 50.53 24.27
CA ILE A 595 4.73 50.16 25.66
C ILE A 595 5.35 51.23 26.57
N PRO A 596 4.55 52.09 27.25
CA PRO A 596 5.01 52.82 28.42
C PRO A 596 5.30 51.82 29.55
N ASP A 597 6.47 51.92 30.18
CA ASP A 597 6.87 51.07 31.31
C ASP A 597 5.84 51.12 32.45
N PRO A 598 5.22 49.98 32.85
CA PRO A 598 4.57 49.91 34.14
C PRO A 598 5.64 49.79 35.23
N LYS A 599 5.61 50.69 36.21
CA LYS A 599 6.49 50.69 37.40
C LYS A 599 6.61 49.27 38.00
N PRO A 600 7.82 48.80 38.36
CA PRO A 600 8.02 47.45 38.86
C PRO A 600 7.47 47.31 40.29
N ALA A 601 6.55 46.36 40.50
CA ALA A 601 6.26 45.83 41.84
C ALA A 601 7.41 44.86 42.23
N SER A 602 8.37 45.37 43.00
CA SER A 602 9.76 44.86 43.02
C SER A 602 10.05 43.57 43.81
N HIS A 603 9.11 42.98 44.56
CA HIS A 603 9.43 41.82 45.43
C HIS A 603 8.75 40.49 45.08
N SER A 604 7.59 40.47 44.40
CA SER A 604 6.93 39.20 44.02
C SER A 604 7.31 38.71 42.61
N PHE A 605 7.80 39.62 41.76
CA PHE A 605 8.18 39.35 40.37
C PHE A 605 9.50 38.57 40.26
N ALA A 606 10.51 38.95 41.06
CA ALA A 606 11.82 38.29 41.09
C ALA A 606 11.73 36.83 41.59
N LEU A 607 11.01 36.59 42.69
CA LEU A 607 10.81 35.24 43.26
C LEU A 607 10.07 34.28 42.29
N ARG A 608 9.07 34.77 41.55
CA ARG A 608 8.36 33.97 40.53
C ARG A 608 9.25 33.60 39.34
N HIS A 609 10.11 34.51 38.88
CA HIS A 609 11.07 34.22 37.80
C HIS A 609 12.15 33.24 38.24
N SER A 610 12.67 33.38 39.46
CA SER A 610 13.68 32.46 40.00
C SER A 610 13.15 31.03 40.16
N SER A 611 11.93 30.83 40.69
CA SER A 611 11.37 29.49 40.85
C SER A 611 10.98 28.82 39.52
N PHE A 612 10.49 29.60 38.55
CA PHE A 612 10.22 29.12 37.20
C PHE A 612 11.52 28.73 36.47
N ALA A 613 12.57 29.53 36.62
CA ALA A 613 13.90 29.23 36.09
C ALA A 613 14.49 27.97 36.75
N ILE A 614 14.33 27.77 38.06
CA ILE A 614 14.82 26.56 38.76
C ILE A 614 14.14 25.31 38.22
N CYS A 615 12.81 25.27 38.07
CA CYS A 615 12.12 24.08 37.56
C CYS A 615 12.51 23.72 36.13
N HIS A 616 12.62 24.72 35.25
CA HIS A 616 13.06 24.49 33.88
C HIS A 616 14.53 24.10 33.82
N LEU A 617 15.39 24.70 34.63
CA LEU A 617 16.79 24.32 34.73
C LEU A 617 16.94 22.88 35.24
N SER A 618 16.21 22.49 36.28
CA SER A 618 16.20 21.10 36.78
C SER A 618 15.70 20.12 35.72
N PHE A 619 14.66 20.46 34.98
CA PHE A 619 14.16 19.63 33.88
C PHE A 619 15.18 19.50 32.74
N VAL A 620 15.82 20.61 32.34
CA VAL A 620 16.90 20.59 31.35
C VAL A 620 18.08 19.77 31.85
N ILE A 621 18.46 19.89 33.12
CA ILE A 621 19.50 19.04 33.73
C ILE A 621 19.11 17.57 33.66
N VAL A 622 17.86 17.21 33.98
CA VAL A 622 17.41 15.81 33.88
C VAL A 622 17.41 15.32 32.43
N LEU A 623 17.00 16.14 31.46
CA LEU A 623 17.10 15.78 30.04
C LEU A 623 18.56 15.57 29.62
N VAL A 624 19.46 16.45 30.04
CA VAL A 624 20.90 16.31 29.79
C VAL A 624 21.44 15.04 30.45
N LEU A 625 21.01 14.72 31.66
CA LEU A 625 21.37 13.48 32.34
C LEU A 625 20.80 12.24 31.64
N LEU A 626 19.56 12.28 31.16
CA LEU A 626 18.98 11.18 30.38
C LEU A 626 19.77 10.94 29.09
N VAL A 627 20.15 11.99 28.38
CA VAL A 627 21.00 11.87 27.18
C VAL A 627 22.40 11.37 27.53
N ALA A 628 22.99 11.87 28.63
CA ALA A 628 24.33 11.49 29.05
C ALA A 628 24.41 10.05 29.58
N LEU A 629 23.33 9.55 30.18
CA LEU A 629 23.21 8.24 30.80
C LEU A 629 22.37 7.26 29.97
N ASP A 630 22.01 7.61 28.74
CA ASP A 630 21.25 6.74 27.83
C ASP A 630 22.00 5.41 27.70
N PRO A 631 21.36 4.26 28.01
CA PRO A 631 22.01 2.97 27.94
C PRO A 631 22.55 2.73 26.53
N ARG A 632 23.88 2.75 26.39
CA ARG A 632 24.53 2.44 25.12
C ARG A 632 24.72 0.93 25.05
N LEU A 633 24.06 0.32 24.08
CA LEU A 633 24.48 -0.98 23.60
C LEU A 633 25.81 -0.76 22.88
N ALA A 634 26.86 -1.46 23.30
CA ALA A 634 28.06 -1.54 22.49
C ALA A 634 27.70 -2.36 21.24
N PRO A 635 28.20 -2.00 20.04
CA PRO A 635 28.16 -2.93 18.91
C PRO A 635 28.77 -4.25 19.37
N ALA A 636 27.96 -5.30 19.41
CA ALA A 636 28.44 -6.63 19.72
C ALA A 636 29.01 -7.26 18.45
N ASP A 637 29.61 -8.44 18.58
CA ASP A 637 29.92 -9.26 17.43
C ASP A 637 28.63 -9.55 16.64
N GLU A 638 28.73 -9.75 15.32
CA GLU A 638 27.58 -10.00 14.45
C GLU A 638 26.99 -11.42 14.62
N SER A 639 27.53 -12.19 15.56
CA SER A 639 27.23 -13.60 15.78
C SER A 639 25.86 -13.85 16.40
N ASP A 640 25.19 -12.88 17.00
CA ASP A 640 23.83 -13.02 17.55
C ASP A 640 22.77 -12.21 16.79
N LEU A 641 23.13 -11.69 15.60
CA LEU A 641 22.21 -10.91 14.77
C LEU A 641 21.16 -11.81 14.12
N THR A 642 19.89 -11.56 14.43
CA THR A 642 18.76 -12.27 13.81
C THR A 642 17.61 -11.31 13.50
N MET A 643 16.64 -11.78 12.73
CA MET A 643 15.38 -11.08 12.47
C MET A 643 14.27 -12.09 12.19
N ASP A 644 13.02 -11.69 12.43
CA ASP A 644 11.84 -12.50 12.16
C ASP A 644 10.67 -11.62 11.73
N PHE A 645 9.76 -12.15 10.92
CA PHE A 645 8.69 -11.32 10.35
C PHE A 645 7.64 -10.92 11.38
N ASP A 646 7.37 -11.77 12.37
CA ASP A 646 6.23 -11.62 13.28
C ASP A 646 6.49 -10.62 14.42
N ARG A 647 7.71 -10.61 14.96
CA ARG A 647 8.10 -9.87 16.16
C ARG A 647 9.10 -8.77 15.87
N MET A 648 10.21 -9.09 15.20
CA MET A 648 11.34 -8.17 15.01
C MET A 648 11.95 -8.25 13.60
N PRO A 649 11.32 -7.66 12.56
CA PRO A 649 11.76 -7.76 11.17
C PRO A 649 12.88 -6.79 10.79
N TYR A 650 13.70 -6.39 11.77
CA TYR A 650 14.90 -5.60 11.58
C TYR A 650 16.07 -6.39 12.13
N LEU A 651 17.21 -6.43 11.43
CA LEU A 651 18.39 -7.17 11.87
C LEU A 651 18.94 -6.58 13.19
N HIS A 652 18.84 -7.34 14.27
CA HIS A 652 19.11 -6.89 15.64
C HIS A 652 19.81 -7.98 16.49
N HIS A 653 20.48 -7.54 17.55
CA HIS A 653 21.22 -8.44 18.46
C HIS A 653 20.29 -9.23 19.38
N ASN A 654 20.58 -10.48 19.68
CA ASN A 654 19.81 -11.30 20.62
C ASN A 654 20.68 -11.74 21.79
N PRO A 655 21.05 -10.83 22.72
CA PRO A 655 22.05 -11.13 23.76
C PRO A 655 21.58 -12.18 24.78
N GLY A 656 20.27 -12.45 24.86
CA GLY A 656 19.69 -13.53 25.67
C GLY A 656 19.61 -14.88 24.95
N GLY A 657 20.06 -14.93 23.70
CA GLY A 657 19.79 -16.01 22.76
C GLY A 657 18.36 -16.02 22.24
N VAL A 658 18.13 -16.80 21.18
CA VAL A 658 16.80 -17.05 20.61
C VAL A 658 16.33 -18.44 21.01
N GLY A 659 15.20 -18.52 21.71
CA GLY A 659 14.64 -19.77 22.20
C GLY A 659 13.83 -20.54 21.16
N PHE A 660 14.10 -21.84 21.09
CA PHE A 660 13.36 -22.88 20.36
C PHE A 660 12.79 -23.90 21.37
N ASP A 661 12.05 -24.91 20.92
CA ASP A 661 11.55 -25.93 21.86
C ASP A 661 12.71 -26.85 22.30
N GLY A 662 13.06 -26.80 23.59
CA GLY A 662 14.13 -27.63 24.16
C GLY A 662 15.58 -27.13 24.00
N TRP A 663 15.81 -26.05 23.22
CA TRP A 663 17.14 -25.45 23.03
C TRP A 663 17.06 -23.95 22.72
N ARG A 664 18.20 -23.24 22.75
CA ARG A 664 18.29 -21.84 22.31
C ARG A 664 19.58 -21.61 21.54
N LEU A 665 19.51 -20.78 20.51
CA LEU A 665 20.67 -20.26 19.79
C LEU A 665 21.30 -19.14 20.63
N ILE A 666 22.60 -19.22 20.89
CA ILE A 666 23.39 -18.19 21.59
C ILE A 666 24.13 -17.31 20.59
N GLY A 667 24.66 -17.91 19.52
CA GLY A 667 25.39 -17.20 18.47
C GLY A 667 25.65 -18.10 17.26
N TYR A 668 26.21 -17.54 16.21
CA TYR A 668 26.62 -18.26 15.01
C TYR A 668 27.73 -17.54 14.25
N HIS A 669 28.44 -18.30 13.42
CA HIS A 669 29.47 -17.78 12.53
C HIS A 669 29.38 -18.40 11.14
N TYR A 670 29.70 -17.61 10.12
CA TYR A 670 29.85 -18.06 8.74
C TYR A 670 31.33 -18.13 8.37
N ASN A 671 31.69 -19.05 7.48
CA ASN A 671 32.96 -18.97 6.77
C ASN A 671 33.04 -17.78 5.81
N THR A 672 31.92 -17.41 5.19
CA THR A 672 31.75 -16.27 4.27
C THR A 672 30.26 -15.92 4.15
N ASP A 673 29.95 -14.66 3.85
CA ASP A 673 28.61 -14.21 3.43
C ASP A 673 28.55 -13.90 1.91
N ARG A 674 29.68 -14.05 1.22
CA ARG A 674 29.81 -14.00 -0.25
C ARG A 674 30.05 -15.41 -0.78
N LEU A 675 29.18 -15.87 -1.67
CA LEU A 675 29.14 -17.24 -2.18
C LEU A 675 29.11 -17.23 -3.71
N MET A 676 29.61 -18.31 -4.30
CA MET A 676 29.40 -18.67 -5.70
C MET A 676 28.52 -19.93 -5.79
N PRO A 677 27.80 -20.14 -6.91
CA PRO A 677 27.08 -21.40 -7.11
C PRO A 677 28.01 -22.61 -7.01
N GLY A 678 27.62 -23.63 -6.22
CA GLY A 678 28.45 -24.79 -5.91
C GLY A 678 29.33 -24.67 -4.65
N ASP A 679 29.44 -23.48 -4.05
CA ASP A 679 30.16 -23.31 -2.78
C ASP A 679 29.47 -24.04 -1.62
N VAL A 680 30.20 -24.18 -0.51
CA VAL A 680 29.65 -24.68 0.75
C VAL A 680 29.65 -23.55 1.78
N LEU A 681 28.45 -23.16 2.20
CA LEU A 681 28.27 -22.26 3.34
C LEU A 681 28.36 -23.08 4.63
N ARG A 682 29.43 -22.89 5.39
CA ARG A 682 29.60 -23.51 6.70
C ARG A 682 29.06 -22.57 7.77
N VAL A 683 28.02 -23.00 8.46
CA VAL A 683 27.42 -22.28 9.58
C VAL A 683 27.74 -23.03 10.87
N THR A 684 28.50 -22.40 11.75
CA THR A 684 28.72 -22.90 13.11
C THR A 684 27.69 -22.23 14.01
N LEU A 685 26.80 -23.01 14.62
CA LEU A 685 25.81 -22.55 15.59
C LEU A 685 26.33 -22.82 17.01
N ASP A 686 26.34 -21.80 17.85
CA ASP A 686 26.57 -21.89 19.29
C ASP A 686 25.23 -21.90 20.02
N TRP A 687 25.01 -22.83 20.94
CA TRP A 687 23.67 -23.07 21.51
C TRP A 687 23.70 -23.62 22.93
N GLU A 688 22.58 -23.48 23.66
CA GLU A 688 22.32 -24.17 24.92
C GLU A 688 21.08 -25.07 24.77
N ALA A 689 21.20 -26.37 25.07
CA ALA A 689 20.06 -27.29 25.05
C ALA A 689 19.78 -27.89 26.43
N TRP A 690 18.50 -28.09 26.72
CA TRP A 690 18.01 -28.72 27.94
C TRP A 690 17.09 -29.91 27.66
N GLN A 691 16.93 -30.27 26.38
CA GLN A 691 16.19 -31.43 25.90
C GLN A 691 17.08 -32.27 24.98
N GLU A 692 16.99 -33.59 25.09
CA GLU A 692 17.66 -34.51 24.18
C GLU A 692 16.80 -34.78 22.93
N GLY A 693 17.45 -35.12 21.81
CA GLY A 693 16.77 -35.50 20.57
C GLY A 693 16.26 -34.33 19.72
N VAL A 694 16.58 -33.09 20.08
CA VAL A 694 16.25 -31.90 19.27
C VAL A 694 17.26 -31.72 18.12
N SER A 695 16.84 -31.07 17.05
CA SER A 695 17.68 -30.80 15.87
C SER A 695 17.49 -29.38 15.37
N ALA A 696 18.52 -28.86 14.72
CA ALA A 696 18.49 -27.56 14.06
C ALA A 696 18.53 -27.79 12.54
N THR A 697 17.59 -27.18 11.83
CA THR A 697 17.57 -27.21 10.36
C THR A 697 17.81 -25.81 9.80
N LEU A 698 18.82 -25.72 8.93
CA LEU A 698 19.13 -24.52 8.17
C LEU A 698 18.57 -24.65 6.75
N HIS A 699 17.92 -23.59 6.30
CA HIS A 699 17.31 -23.48 4.98
C HIS A 699 17.90 -22.26 4.27
N LEU A 700 18.44 -22.47 3.07
CA LEU A 700 18.67 -21.38 2.11
C LEU A 700 17.34 -21.10 1.41
N VAL A 701 16.87 -19.86 1.46
CA VAL A 701 15.57 -19.50 0.90
C VAL A 701 15.63 -18.21 0.10
N SER A 702 14.75 -18.11 -0.91
CA SER A 702 14.52 -16.85 -1.60
C SER A 702 13.94 -15.83 -0.61
N PRO A 703 14.30 -14.53 -0.71
CA PRO A 703 13.64 -13.46 0.04
C PRO A 703 12.11 -13.45 -0.09
N ALA A 704 11.58 -13.98 -1.19
CA ALA A 704 10.15 -14.11 -1.40
C ALA A 704 9.44 -15.03 -0.39
N MET A 705 10.16 -16.01 0.18
CA MET A 705 9.59 -16.97 1.12
C MET A 705 9.02 -16.29 2.36
N VAL A 706 9.61 -15.18 2.81
CA VAL A 706 9.13 -14.39 3.97
C VAL A 706 7.65 -14.00 3.82
N ARG A 707 7.13 -13.91 2.59
CA ARG A 707 5.74 -13.55 2.28
C ARG A 707 4.98 -14.64 1.53
N GLN A 708 5.64 -15.74 1.16
CA GLN A 708 5.12 -16.84 0.37
C GLN A 708 5.68 -18.13 0.97
N ASP A 709 5.15 -18.52 2.14
CA ASP A 709 5.63 -19.67 2.91
C ASP A 709 5.53 -21.00 2.14
N GLU A 710 4.73 -21.03 1.05
CA GLU A 710 4.56 -22.21 0.22
C GLU A 710 5.71 -22.46 -0.76
N LEU A 711 6.65 -21.52 -0.91
CA LEU A 711 7.79 -21.69 -1.82
C LEU A 711 8.68 -22.86 -1.39
N PRO A 712 9.30 -23.57 -2.34
CA PRO A 712 10.27 -24.60 -2.00
C PRO A 712 11.54 -23.99 -1.40
N VAL A 713 12.15 -24.72 -0.49
CA VAL A 713 13.48 -24.42 0.06
C VAL A 713 14.52 -24.67 -1.03
N ILE A 714 15.54 -23.82 -1.12
CA ILE A 714 16.57 -23.91 -2.18
C ILE A 714 17.59 -24.99 -1.84
N ALA A 715 18.05 -25.00 -0.58
CA ALA A 715 18.92 -26.01 -0.01
C ALA A 715 18.63 -26.11 1.48
N GLU A 716 18.77 -27.31 2.05
CA GLU A 716 18.59 -27.53 3.49
C GLU A 716 19.66 -28.45 4.05
N THR A 717 19.93 -28.30 5.35
CA THR A 717 20.75 -29.24 6.12
C THR A 717 20.27 -29.28 7.56
N THR A 718 20.27 -30.47 8.16
CA THR A 718 19.85 -30.69 9.54
C THR A 718 21.00 -31.31 10.34
N ALA A 719 21.23 -30.84 11.56
CA ALA A 719 22.15 -31.46 12.49
C ALA A 719 21.51 -31.63 13.88
N PRO A 720 21.84 -32.72 14.61
CA PRO A 720 21.36 -32.92 15.97
C PRO A 720 21.99 -31.90 16.92
N ILE A 721 21.21 -31.49 17.92
CA ILE A 721 21.60 -30.62 19.01
C ILE A 721 21.73 -31.50 20.26
N THR A 722 22.96 -31.79 20.69
CA THR A 722 23.26 -32.86 21.67
C THR A 722 23.68 -32.34 23.03
N ALA A 723 22.79 -32.39 24.03
CA ALA A 723 23.06 -31.89 25.39
C ALA A 723 24.49 -32.23 25.88
N GLY A 724 25.30 -31.20 26.17
CA GLY A 724 26.70 -31.33 26.60
C GLY A 724 27.76 -30.90 25.57
N THR A 725 27.37 -30.60 24.33
CA THR A 725 28.18 -29.81 23.38
C THR A 725 27.65 -28.38 23.31
N ASP A 726 28.53 -27.40 23.12
CA ASP A 726 28.13 -25.98 23.08
C ASP A 726 28.02 -25.43 21.64
N SER A 727 28.39 -26.22 20.63
CA SER A 727 28.33 -25.82 19.22
C SER A 727 28.18 -26.99 18.25
N SER A 728 27.58 -26.70 17.09
CA SER A 728 27.44 -27.62 15.96
C SER A 728 27.75 -26.90 14.65
N SER A 729 28.51 -27.53 13.74
CA SER A 729 28.74 -26.98 12.39
C SER A 729 27.89 -27.71 11.35
N LEU A 730 27.21 -26.94 10.51
CA LEU A 730 26.36 -27.41 9.43
C LEU A 730 26.90 -26.88 8.10
N ASP A 731 27.00 -27.77 7.12
CA ASP A 731 27.48 -27.45 5.78
C ASP A 731 26.28 -27.42 4.82
N LEU A 732 25.94 -26.23 4.33
CA LEU A 732 24.87 -26.00 3.37
C LEU A 732 25.48 -25.86 1.98
N VAL A 733 25.19 -26.82 1.10
CA VAL A 733 25.72 -26.84 -0.28
C VAL A 733 24.86 -25.91 -1.14
N ILE A 734 25.50 -24.90 -1.74
CA ILE A 734 24.84 -23.95 -2.62
C ILE A 734 24.64 -24.61 -3.99
N PRO A 735 23.40 -24.68 -4.53
CA PRO A 735 23.17 -25.29 -5.84
C PRO A 735 23.99 -24.59 -6.95
N HIS A 736 24.46 -25.36 -7.94
CA HIS A 736 25.17 -24.82 -9.09
C HIS A 736 24.29 -23.91 -9.96
N ASN A 737 22.98 -24.20 -10.00
CA ASN A 737 21.98 -23.42 -10.72
C ASN A 737 21.32 -22.33 -9.85
N LEU A 738 22.07 -21.74 -8.91
CA LEU A 738 21.55 -20.62 -8.12
C LEU A 738 21.86 -19.29 -8.83
N GLY A 739 20.83 -18.48 -9.06
CA GLY A 739 20.99 -17.16 -9.65
C GLY A 739 21.76 -16.19 -8.74
N PRO A 740 22.27 -15.07 -9.30
CA PRO A 740 22.88 -14.02 -8.50
C PRO A 740 21.84 -13.28 -7.65
N GLY A 741 22.24 -12.79 -6.48
CA GLY A 741 21.39 -11.99 -5.61
C GLY A 741 21.57 -12.26 -4.12
N LEU A 742 20.70 -11.62 -3.31
CA LEU A 742 20.60 -11.85 -1.87
C LEU A 742 19.66 -13.01 -1.56
N TYR A 743 20.12 -13.89 -0.67
CA TYR A 743 19.37 -15.02 -0.14
C TYR A 743 19.33 -14.96 1.39
N LEU A 744 18.29 -15.55 1.98
CA LEU A 744 18.11 -15.57 3.43
C LEU A 744 18.45 -16.95 3.99
N ILE A 745 19.09 -16.95 5.16
CA ILE A 745 19.33 -18.16 5.94
C ILE A 745 18.25 -18.25 7.01
N ARG A 746 17.32 -19.19 6.83
CA ARG A 746 16.24 -19.47 7.77
C ARG A 746 16.66 -20.62 8.69
N LEU A 747 16.51 -20.42 9.99
CA LEU A 747 16.74 -21.42 11.03
C LEU A 747 15.39 -21.80 11.66
N GLY A 748 15.11 -23.10 11.70
CA GLY A 748 13.91 -23.66 12.34
C GLY A 748 14.19 -24.95 13.11
N GLY A 749 13.30 -25.28 14.05
CA GLY A 749 13.23 -26.58 14.73
C GLY A 749 12.16 -27.49 14.12
N GLU A 750 11.50 -28.33 14.93
CA GLU A 750 10.41 -29.20 14.45
C GLU A 750 9.17 -28.39 14.02
N ALA A 751 8.27 -29.02 13.26
CA ALA A 751 7.13 -28.36 12.63
C ALA A 751 6.23 -27.62 13.64
N GLY A 752 6.11 -26.29 13.50
CA GLY A 752 5.31 -25.41 14.38
C GLY A 752 6.12 -24.52 15.32
N GLU A 753 7.44 -24.59 15.30
CA GLU A 753 8.34 -23.77 16.12
C GLU A 753 8.61 -22.35 15.58
N THR A 754 9.15 -21.48 16.47
CA THR A 754 9.68 -20.15 16.13
C THR A 754 10.66 -20.27 14.96
N THR A 755 10.40 -19.54 13.89
CA THR A 755 11.34 -19.40 12.77
C THR A 755 12.08 -18.08 12.91
N ILE A 756 13.40 -18.11 12.74
CA ILE A 756 14.20 -16.88 12.63
C ILE A 756 15.04 -16.90 11.37
N TYR A 757 15.45 -15.71 10.95
CA TYR A 757 16.40 -15.49 9.88
C TYR A 757 17.70 -14.96 10.47
N LEU A 758 18.79 -15.57 10.06
CA LEU A 758 20.14 -15.11 10.39
C LEU A 758 20.54 -13.99 9.41
N ARG A 759 21.81 -13.56 9.43
CA ARG A 759 22.33 -12.60 8.44
C ARG A 759 22.15 -13.14 7.01
N PRO A 760 21.80 -12.26 6.05
CA PRO A 760 21.68 -12.66 4.66
C PRO A 760 23.04 -13.05 4.07
N VAL A 761 23.01 -13.77 2.96
CA VAL A 761 24.18 -14.11 2.14
C VAL A 761 23.95 -13.67 0.70
N TRP A 762 25.03 -13.41 -0.03
CA TRP A 762 24.99 -12.98 -1.43
C TRP A 762 25.66 -14.01 -2.32
N VAL A 763 25.03 -14.27 -3.46
CA VAL A 763 25.52 -15.18 -4.50
C VAL A 763 25.93 -14.36 -5.72
N GLY A 764 27.18 -14.54 -6.18
CA GLY A 764 27.79 -13.80 -7.29
C GLY A 764 27.31 -14.23 -8.69
N GLU A 765 28.01 -13.74 -9.74
CA GLU A 765 27.65 -13.61 -11.19
C GLU A 765 26.84 -14.71 -11.91
N GLY A 766 26.53 -15.85 -11.28
CA GLY A 766 25.72 -16.92 -11.86
C GLY A 766 26.39 -17.62 -13.04
N GLU A 767 25.71 -18.63 -13.57
CA GLU A 767 26.16 -19.35 -14.74
C GLU A 767 26.04 -18.50 -16.02
N SER A 768 26.93 -18.74 -16.98
CA SER A 768 26.88 -18.09 -18.30
C SER A 768 25.82 -18.77 -19.17
N ALA A 769 24.95 -17.97 -19.79
CA ALA A 769 23.97 -18.48 -20.77
C ALA A 769 24.59 -18.79 -22.15
N ALA A 770 25.89 -18.55 -22.32
CA ALA A 770 26.59 -18.84 -23.57
C ALA A 770 26.58 -20.34 -23.90
N GLY A 771 25.96 -20.70 -25.01
CA GLY A 771 25.85 -22.08 -25.48
C GLY A 771 24.52 -22.75 -25.15
N GLU A 772 23.70 -22.15 -24.28
CA GLU A 772 22.37 -22.67 -23.97
C GLU A 772 21.40 -22.48 -25.15
N PRO A 773 20.63 -23.52 -25.53
CA PRO A 773 19.63 -23.41 -26.57
C PRO A 773 18.57 -22.38 -26.16
N THR A 774 18.04 -21.64 -27.13
CA THR A 774 16.94 -20.68 -26.89
C THR A 774 15.64 -21.33 -27.32
N SER A 775 14.73 -21.57 -26.38
CA SER A 775 13.39 -22.11 -26.64
C SER A 775 12.45 -21.02 -27.15
N ALA A 776 12.54 -19.81 -26.60
CA ALA A 776 11.76 -18.65 -27.04
C ALA A 776 12.47 -17.32 -26.77
N ALA A 777 12.08 -16.29 -27.53
CA ALA A 777 12.55 -14.93 -27.37
C ALA A 777 11.38 -13.99 -27.06
N PHE A 778 11.60 -13.08 -26.12
CA PHE A 778 10.61 -12.12 -25.62
C PHE A 778 11.15 -10.70 -25.72
N ALA A 779 10.26 -9.72 -25.64
CA ALA A 779 10.58 -8.29 -25.66
C ALA A 779 11.52 -7.94 -26.83
N SER A 780 11.12 -8.34 -28.04
CA SER A 780 11.91 -8.15 -29.28
C SER A 780 13.32 -8.76 -29.24
N GLY A 781 13.50 -9.85 -28.48
CA GLY A 781 14.77 -10.56 -28.35
C GLY A 781 15.67 -10.09 -27.22
N ALA A 782 15.22 -9.11 -26.41
CA ALA A 782 15.95 -8.65 -25.23
C ALA A 782 16.05 -9.75 -24.15
N LEU A 783 15.04 -10.62 -24.06
CA LEU A 783 15.01 -11.76 -23.14
C LEU A 783 14.91 -13.06 -23.90
N ARG A 784 15.66 -14.06 -23.45
CA ARG A 784 15.62 -15.43 -23.96
C ARG A 784 15.17 -16.37 -22.86
N LEU A 785 14.23 -17.23 -23.19
CA LEU A 785 13.86 -18.39 -22.39
C LEU A 785 14.63 -19.59 -22.93
N HIS A 786 15.44 -20.21 -22.07
CA HIS A 786 16.28 -21.34 -22.41
C HIS A 786 15.57 -22.66 -22.14
N ALA A 787 15.07 -22.82 -20.92
CA ALA A 787 14.37 -24.03 -20.48
C ALA A 787 13.12 -23.70 -19.67
N THR A 788 12.17 -24.63 -19.69
CA THR A 788 10.98 -24.63 -18.82
C THR A 788 10.82 -26.04 -18.28
N GLU A 789 11.02 -26.19 -16.98
CA GLU A 789 10.81 -27.44 -16.27
C GLU A 789 9.55 -27.31 -15.43
N ALA A 790 8.71 -28.36 -15.46
CA ALA A 790 7.46 -28.40 -14.75
C ALA A 790 7.27 -29.77 -14.13
N THR A 791 7.03 -29.81 -12.81
CA THR A 791 6.86 -31.07 -12.08
C THR A 791 5.64 -30.98 -11.16
N GLN A 792 4.70 -31.91 -11.33
CA GLN A 792 3.56 -32.03 -10.43
C GLN A 792 3.96 -32.84 -9.19
N ILE A 793 4.22 -32.15 -8.08
CA ILE A 793 4.70 -32.78 -6.84
C ILE A 793 3.57 -33.53 -6.13
N ILE A 794 2.41 -32.89 -6.02
CA ILE A 794 1.17 -33.42 -5.42
C ILE A 794 -0.02 -32.97 -6.27
N PRO A 795 -1.21 -33.60 -6.13
CA PRO A 795 -2.35 -33.33 -7.03
C PRO A 795 -2.75 -31.85 -7.19
N ASP A 796 -2.52 -31.04 -6.16
CA ASP A 796 -2.91 -29.62 -6.11
C ASP A 796 -1.73 -28.65 -6.29
N ARG A 797 -0.53 -29.12 -6.68
CA ARG A 797 0.66 -28.26 -6.87
C ARG A 797 1.51 -28.65 -8.07
N LEU A 798 1.84 -27.63 -8.87
CA LEU A 798 2.78 -27.70 -9.98
C LEU A 798 3.95 -26.75 -9.72
N ASP A 799 5.15 -27.31 -9.54
CA ASP A 799 6.38 -26.53 -9.41
C ASP A 799 6.99 -26.30 -10.78
N LEU A 800 7.48 -25.08 -11.01
CA LEU A 800 8.02 -24.61 -12.27
C LEU A 800 9.40 -23.98 -12.06
N GLN A 801 10.33 -24.25 -12.98
CA GLN A 801 11.57 -23.51 -13.15
C GLN A 801 11.65 -22.99 -14.59
N LEU A 802 11.92 -21.69 -14.72
CA LEU A 802 12.11 -21.01 -15.98
C LEU A 802 13.53 -20.44 -16.01
N ASP A 803 14.31 -20.85 -16.99
CA ASP A 803 15.70 -20.41 -17.13
C ASP A 803 15.79 -19.32 -18.19
N TRP A 804 16.16 -18.12 -17.77
CA TRP A 804 16.19 -16.95 -18.63
C TRP A 804 17.59 -16.38 -18.81
N SER A 805 17.78 -15.59 -19.87
CA SER A 805 18.90 -14.64 -19.94
C SER A 805 18.50 -13.33 -20.61
N ALA A 806 19.18 -12.26 -20.23
CA ALA A 806 19.10 -10.98 -20.91
C ALA A 806 20.20 -10.89 -21.99
N THR A 807 19.84 -10.48 -23.21
CA THR A 807 20.81 -10.31 -24.31
C THR A 807 21.47 -8.94 -24.30
N HIS A 808 20.79 -7.95 -23.72
CA HIS A 808 21.24 -6.58 -23.53
C HIS A 808 20.61 -6.03 -22.24
N PRO A 809 21.11 -4.91 -21.69
CA PRO A 809 20.51 -4.27 -20.53
C PRO A 809 19.04 -3.89 -20.78
N ILE A 810 18.19 -4.06 -19.77
CA ILE A 810 16.75 -3.78 -19.87
C ILE A 810 16.42 -2.73 -18.82
N ALA A 811 15.85 -1.59 -19.19
CA ALA A 811 15.50 -0.58 -18.19
C ALA A 811 14.12 -0.83 -17.54
N ALA A 812 13.24 -1.58 -18.22
CA ALA A 812 11.88 -1.85 -17.80
C ALA A 812 11.80 -3.06 -16.85
N ASN A 813 10.78 -3.07 -15.99
CA ASN A 813 10.44 -4.20 -15.13
C ASN A 813 9.17 -4.88 -15.63
N TYR A 814 9.29 -6.13 -16.06
CA TYR A 814 8.17 -6.86 -16.66
C TYR A 814 7.44 -7.75 -15.66
N LYS A 815 6.19 -8.10 -16.00
CA LYS A 815 5.44 -9.15 -15.33
C LYS A 815 5.38 -10.40 -16.20
N LEU A 816 5.29 -11.54 -15.52
CA LEU A 816 5.09 -12.88 -16.03
C LEU A 816 3.67 -13.34 -15.71
N SER A 817 2.95 -13.84 -16.71
CA SER A 817 1.69 -14.57 -16.58
C SER A 817 1.95 -16.02 -16.95
N LEU A 818 1.66 -16.94 -16.04
CA LEU A 818 1.71 -18.39 -16.27
C LEU A 818 0.28 -18.91 -16.28
N ARG A 819 -0.17 -19.50 -17.39
CA ARG A 819 -1.55 -19.99 -17.54
C ARG A 819 -1.53 -21.44 -17.97
N LEU A 820 -2.15 -22.29 -17.18
CA LEU A 820 -2.30 -23.72 -17.48
C LEU A 820 -3.66 -23.95 -18.11
N ASN A 821 -3.66 -24.32 -19.39
CA ASN A 821 -4.86 -24.59 -20.17
C ASN A 821 -4.95 -26.07 -20.54
N ASP A 822 -6.17 -26.60 -20.61
CA ASP A 822 -6.41 -27.92 -21.20
C ASP A 822 -6.54 -27.84 -22.74
N PRO A 823 -6.62 -28.98 -23.47
CA PRO A 823 -6.76 -28.98 -24.93
C PRO A 823 -8.02 -28.32 -25.48
N ALA A 824 -9.04 -28.11 -24.64
CA ALA A 824 -10.26 -27.40 -25.03
C ALA A 824 -10.16 -25.89 -24.79
N GLY A 825 -8.99 -25.40 -24.32
CA GLY A 825 -8.75 -24.00 -24.03
C GLY A 825 -9.29 -23.55 -22.67
N ASN A 826 -9.73 -24.45 -21.79
CA ASN A 826 -10.16 -24.05 -20.46
C ASN A 826 -8.93 -23.73 -19.60
N GLU A 827 -8.93 -22.55 -18.96
CA GLU A 827 -7.90 -22.18 -17.99
C GLU A 827 -8.17 -22.87 -16.64
N TRP A 828 -7.21 -23.66 -16.19
CA TRP A 828 -7.26 -24.41 -14.93
C TRP A 828 -6.56 -23.67 -13.80
N ALA A 829 -5.45 -23.01 -14.09
CA ALA A 829 -4.70 -22.23 -13.12
C ALA A 829 -4.00 -21.04 -13.80
N ARG A 830 -3.85 -19.95 -13.04
CA ARG A 830 -3.15 -18.73 -13.47
C ARG A 830 -2.29 -18.19 -12.35
N LEU A 831 -1.10 -17.71 -12.69
CA LEU A 831 -0.22 -16.98 -11.79
C LEU A 831 0.33 -15.73 -12.50
N ASP A 832 0.04 -14.55 -11.95
CA ASP A 832 0.56 -13.26 -12.43
C ASP A 832 1.52 -12.66 -11.40
N ARG A 833 2.83 -12.67 -11.71
CA ARG A 833 3.91 -12.22 -10.82
C ARG A 833 4.99 -11.46 -11.58
N GLN A 834 5.88 -10.80 -10.86
CA GLN A 834 7.16 -10.39 -11.43
C GLN A 834 8.16 -11.55 -11.27
N PRO A 835 9.21 -11.62 -12.11
CA PRO A 835 10.31 -12.56 -11.91
C PRO A 835 10.85 -12.59 -10.48
N GLY A 836 11.08 -13.80 -9.95
CA GLY A 836 11.46 -14.03 -8.56
C GLY A 836 10.45 -13.52 -7.53
N TYR A 837 9.15 -13.52 -7.86
CA TYR A 837 8.08 -12.89 -7.07
C TYR A 837 8.31 -11.39 -6.80
N GLY A 838 9.06 -10.72 -7.69
CA GLY A 838 9.41 -9.30 -7.60
C GLY A 838 10.80 -9.02 -7.02
N PHE A 839 11.53 -10.04 -6.59
CA PHE A 839 12.89 -9.91 -6.07
C PHE A 839 13.97 -10.16 -7.13
N LEU A 840 13.59 -10.51 -8.36
CA LEU A 840 14.49 -10.57 -9.52
C LEU A 840 13.99 -9.63 -10.63
N PRO A 841 13.83 -8.32 -10.38
CA PRO A 841 13.37 -7.38 -11.42
C PRO A 841 14.30 -7.41 -12.63
N THR A 842 13.71 -7.42 -13.84
CA THR A 842 14.47 -7.55 -15.11
C THR A 842 15.46 -6.42 -15.32
N SER A 843 15.25 -5.27 -14.67
CA SER A 843 16.20 -4.14 -14.73
C SER A 843 17.53 -4.35 -14.00
N LEU A 844 17.62 -5.40 -13.17
CA LEU A 844 18.84 -5.77 -12.45
C LEU A 844 19.53 -7.01 -13.04
N TRP A 845 19.00 -7.56 -14.14
CA TRP A 845 19.53 -8.81 -14.69
C TRP A 845 20.87 -8.59 -15.39
N PRO A 846 21.95 -9.29 -14.99
CA PRO A 846 23.20 -9.22 -15.69
C PRO A 846 23.08 -9.83 -17.10
N VAL A 847 23.68 -9.14 -18.08
CA VAL A 847 23.64 -9.55 -19.48
C VAL A 847 24.41 -10.86 -19.69
N GLY A 848 23.81 -11.79 -20.43
CA GLY A 848 24.42 -13.06 -20.82
C GLY A 848 24.53 -14.08 -19.67
N ARG A 849 23.88 -13.84 -18.52
CA ARG A 849 23.84 -14.77 -17.40
C ARG A 849 22.50 -15.49 -17.33
N LEU A 850 22.54 -16.70 -16.79
CA LEU A 850 21.34 -17.48 -16.50
C LEU A 850 20.66 -16.97 -15.24
N ILE A 851 19.35 -16.78 -15.33
CA ILE A 851 18.46 -16.46 -14.23
C ILE A 851 17.49 -17.62 -14.06
N HIS A 852 17.63 -18.34 -12.97
CA HIS A 852 16.78 -19.47 -12.61
C HIS A 852 15.58 -18.96 -11.80
N ASP A 853 14.44 -18.80 -12.47
CA ASP A 853 13.22 -18.24 -11.91
C ASP A 853 12.22 -19.34 -11.55
N ARG A 854 11.89 -19.47 -10.26
CA ARG A 854 11.10 -20.60 -9.73
C ARG A 854 9.72 -20.16 -9.27
N TYR A 855 8.71 -20.98 -9.53
CA TYR A 855 7.32 -20.74 -9.14
C TYR A 855 6.61 -22.01 -8.68
N THR A 856 5.57 -21.80 -7.88
CA THR A 856 4.58 -22.85 -7.58
C THR A 856 3.20 -22.36 -8.02
N ILE A 857 2.53 -23.13 -8.88
CA ILE A 857 1.14 -22.93 -9.28
C ILE A 857 0.26 -23.85 -8.44
N VAL A 858 -0.72 -23.26 -7.75
CA VAL A 858 -1.76 -24.01 -7.03
C VAL A 858 -2.78 -24.51 -8.06
N LEU A 859 -2.95 -25.82 -8.14
CA LEU A 859 -3.92 -26.47 -9.02
C LEU A 859 -5.24 -26.68 -8.28
N PRO A 860 -6.40 -26.44 -8.93
CA PRO A 860 -7.69 -26.69 -8.31
C PRO A 860 -7.91 -28.19 -8.07
N ALA A 861 -8.56 -28.52 -6.94
CA ALA A 861 -8.91 -29.90 -6.62
C ALA A 861 -9.78 -30.53 -7.72
N GLY A 862 -9.41 -31.75 -8.10
CA GLY A 862 -10.09 -32.51 -9.15
C GLY A 862 -9.68 -32.15 -10.58
N ILE A 863 -8.61 -31.37 -10.78
CA ILE A 863 -8.02 -31.21 -12.13
C ILE A 863 -7.78 -32.59 -12.78
N PRO A 864 -8.24 -32.82 -14.02
CA PRO A 864 -8.08 -34.11 -14.69
C PRO A 864 -6.61 -34.48 -14.95
N PRO A 865 -6.18 -35.74 -14.79
CA PRO A 865 -4.86 -36.17 -15.27
C PRO A 865 -4.78 -36.17 -16.80
N GLY A 866 -3.64 -35.83 -17.39
CA GLY A 866 -3.46 -35.85 -18.84
C GLY A 866 -2.12 -35.28 -19.26
N ASP A 867 -1.65 -35.62 -20.45
CA ASP A 867 -0.36 -35.21 -21.02
C ASP A 867 -0.45 -34.05 -22.03
N SER A 868 -1.66 -33.51 -22.20
CA SER A 868 -2.00 -32.55 -23.25
C SER A 868 -2.31 -31.14 -22.72
N TYR A 869 -1.97 -30.86 -21.47
CA TYR A 869 -2.06 -29.49 -20.95
C TYR A 869 -1.01 -28.61 -21.62
N THR A 870 -1.31 -27.32 -21.71
CA THR A 870 -0.37 -26.31 -22.21
C THR A 870 -0.19 -25.23 -21.16
N LEU A 871 1.06 -24.96 -20.80
CA LEU A 871 1.47 -23.82 -20.00
C LEU A 871 1.86 -22.68 -20.93
N ALA A 872 1.05 -21.63 -20.97
CA ALA A 872 1.41 -20.37 -21.61
C ALA A 872 2.30 -19.55 -20.66
N VAL A 873 3.53 -19.31 -21.09
CA VAL A 873 4.51 -18.42 -20.46
C VAL A 873 4.45 -17.08 -21.18
N ILE A 874 3.84 -16.08 -20.55
CA ILE A 874 3.57 -14.77 -21.18
C ILE A 874 4.33 -13.70 -20.41
N LEU A 875 5.15 -12.92 -21.11
CA LEU A 875 5.77 -11.73 -20.54
C LEU A 875 4.97 -10.49 -20.98
N TYR A 876 4.71 -9.55 -20.08
CA TYR A 876 3.92 -8.37 -20.39
C TYR A 876 4.32 -7.14 -19.57
N ARG A 877 4.00 -5.95 -20.10
CA ARG A 877 4.14 -4.68 -19.39
C ARG A 877 2.99 -4.50 -18.41
N ALA A 878 3.30 -4.30 -17.13
CA ALA A 878 2.29 -4.19 -16.08
C ALA A 878 1.42 -2.94 -16.21
N ALA A 879 1.99 -1.83 -16.71
CA ALA A 879 1.31 -0.55 -16.81
C ALA A 879 0.27 -0.52 -17.94
N THR A 880 0.56 -1.16 -19.07
CA THR A 880 -0.27 -1.13 -20.29
C THR A 880 -1.04 -2.42 -20.53
N GLY A 881 -0.61 -3.54 -19.94
CA GLY A 881 -1.13 -4.87 -20.26
C GLY A 881 -0.61 -5.42 -21.60
N GLU A 882 0.32 -4.72 -22.26
CA GLU A 882 0.91 -5.12 -23.53
C GLU A 882 1.72 -6.41 -23.38
N THR A 883 1.37 -7.44 -24.14
CA THR A 883 2.12 -8.70 -24.21
C THR A 883 3.42 -8.50 -25.02
N LEU A 884 4.54 -8.87 -24.42
CA LEU A 884 5.89 -8.79 -24.98
C LEU A 884 6.38 -10.13 -25.56
N GLY A 885 5.52 -11.14 -25.54
CA GLY A 885 5.77 -12.47 -26.08
C GLY A 885 5.02 -13.53 -25.30
N GLU A 886 4.73 -14.65 -25.96
CA GLU A 886 4.11 -15.82 -25.38
C GLU A 886 4.84 -17.06 -25.88
N HIS A 887 5.07 -18.02 -24.99
CA HIS A 887 5.58 -19.34 -25.32
C HIS A 887 4.74 -20.41 -24.66
N ASN A 888 4.29 -21.38 -25.45
CA ASN A 888 3.44 -22.46 -25.00
C ASN A 888 4.26 -23.74 -24.81
N VAL A 889 4.22 -24.30 -23.60
CA VAL A 889 4.97 -25.50 -23.21
C VAL A 889 3.98 -26.62 -22.88
N PRO A 890 4.10 -27.81 -23.48
CA PRO A 890 3.24 -28.94 -23.11
C PRO A 890 3.56 -29.42 -21.69
N ILE A 891 2.53 -29.63 -20.88
CA ILE A 891 2.62 -30.09 -19.49
C ILE A 891 1.83 -31.39 -19.34
N SER A 892 2.40 -32.33 -18.59
CA SER A 892 1.70 -33.53 -18.14
C SER A 892 1.35 -33.43 -16.66
N LEU A 893 0.13 -33.85 -16.34
CA LEU A 893 -0.39 -33.99 -14.98
C LEU A 893 -0.78 -35.43 -14.74
N ASP A 894 -0.14 -36.09 -13.79
CA ASP A 894 -0.26 -37.52 -13.54
C ASP A 894 -0.62 -37.84 -12.08
N ARG A 895 -0.66 -36.82 -11.20
CA ARG A 895 -1.17 -36.92 -9.83
C ARG A 895 -2.62 -36.48 -9.77
N VAL A 896 -3.47 -37.36 -9.24
CA VAL A 896 -4.93 -37.20 -9.22
C VAL A 896 -5.44 -36.92 -7.82
N THR A 897 -6.46 -36.06 -7.71
CA THR A 897 -7.16 -35.83 -6.43
C THR A 897 -7.98 -37.08 -6.06
N MET A 898 -7.74 -37.64 -4.88
CA MET A 898 -8.47 -38.81 -4.39
C MET A 898 -9.55 -38.40 -3.38
N ARG A 899 -10.81 -38.74 -3.64
CA ARG A 899 -11.94 -38.54 -2.71
C ARG A 899 -12.94 -39.69 -2.81
N PRO A 900 -12.59 -40.89 -2.33
CA PRO A 900 -13.50 -42.04 -2.35
C PRO A 900 -14.76 -41.82 -1.50
N ASP A 901 -14.74 -40.86 -0.59
CA ASP A 901 -15.85 -40.42 0.27
C ASP A 901 -16.73 -39.33 -0.36
N ALA A 902 -16.43 -38.90 -1.60
CA ALA A 902 -17.21 -37.87 -2.27
C ALA A 902 -18.69 -38.29 -2.38
N PRO A 903 -19.64 -37.35 -2.16
CA PRO A 903 -21.06 -37.66 -2.24
C PRO A 903 -21.40 -38.13 -3.65
N VAL A 904 -22.34 -39.07 -3.79
CA VAL A 904 -22.79 -39.59 -5.09
C VAL A 904 -24.20 -39.08 -5.37
N VAL A 905 -24.35 -38.35 -6.48
CA VAL A 905 -25.63 -37.82 -6.97
C VAL A 905 -26.30 -38.80 -7.93
N ALA A 906 -25.51 -39.44 -8.80
CA ALA A 906 -25.97 -40.48 -9.72
C ALA A 906 -24.84 -41.50 -10.00
N ARG A 907 -25.21 -42.73 -10.36
CA ARG A 907 -24.28 -43.78 -10.78
C ARG A 907 -24.51 -44.10 -12.26
N PHE A 908 -23.43 -44.44 -12.96
CA PHE A 908 -23.44 -44.82 -14.36
C PHE A 908 -22.69 -46.15 -14.47
N GLY A 909 -23.45 -47.24 -14.36
CA GLY A 909 -22.87 -48.58 -14.17
C GLY A 909 -22.15 -48.71 -12.81
N ASP A 910 -21.16 -49.60 -12.77
CA ASP A 910 -20.37 -49.90 -11.56
C ASP A 910 -19.07 -49.08 -11.47
N GLU A 911 -18.59 -48.50 -12.59
CA GLU A 911 -17.28 -47.86 -12.69
C GLU A 911 -17.30 -46.36 -12.35
N LEU A 912 -18.32 -45.61 -12.77
CA LEU A 912 -18.38 -44.15 -12.66
C LEU A 912 -19.60 -43.67 -11.88
N ALA A 913 -19.39 -42.63 -11.09
CA ALA A 913 -20.45 -41.91 -10.40
C ALA A 913 -20.31 -40.39 -10.63
N LEU A 914 -21.44 -39.70 -10.76
CA LEU A 914 -21.48 -38.25 -10.72
C LEU A 914 -21.59 -37.83 -9.26
N SER A 915 -20.59 -37.09 -8.80
CA SER A 915 -20.50 -36.61 -7.42
C SER A 915 -21.16 -35.25 -7.22
N ARG A 916 -20.99 -34.36 -8.19
CA ARG A 916 -21.56 -33.01 -8.20
C ARG A 916 -21.72 -32.54 -9.63
N LEU A 917 -22.72 -31.71 -9.86
CA LEU A 917 -22.92 -31.05 -11.15
C LEU A 917 -23.17 -29.55 -10.91
N GLU A 918 -22.35 -28.70 -11.54
CA GLU A 918 -22.47 -27.25 -11.50
C GLU A 918 -22.95 -26.75 -12.87
N VAL A 919 -24.10 -26.07 -12.86
CA VAL A 919 -24.81 -25.61 -14.06
C VAL A 919 -25.29 -24.18 -13.81
N PRO A 920 -24.98 -23.22 -14.70
CA PRO A 920 -25.58 -21.89 -14.67
C PRO A 920 -27.11 -21.96 -14.78
N GLU A 921 -27.83 -21.22 -13.96
CA GLU A 921 -29.31 -21.18 -14.03
C GLU A 921 -29.81 -20.53 -15.33
N ARG A 922 -28.96 -19.75 -16.00
CA ARG A 922 -29.32 -18.96 -17.18
C ARG A 922 -28.16 -18.86 -18.14
N VAL A 923 -28.47 -18.76 -19.43
CA VAL A 923 -27.53 -18.52 -20.54
C VAL A 923 -28.23 -17.68 -21.60
N GLN A 924 -27.51 -16.83 -22.33
CA GLN A 924 -28.12 -16.06 -23.42
C GLN A 924 -28.00 -16.79 -24.76
N GLN A 925 -28.93 -16.56 -25.68
CA GLN A 925 -28.81 -17.01 -27.07
C GLN A 925 -27.45 -16.61 -27.69
N GLY A 926 -26.78 -17.55 -28.36
CA GLY A 926 -25.48 -17.36 -28.99
C GLY A 926 -24.29 -17.54 -28.04
N GLU A 927 -24.50 -17.68 -26.73
CA GLU A 927 -23.44 -17.97 -25.77
C GLU A 927 -23.25 -19.48 -25.57
N ALA A 928 -22.15 -19.88 -24.94
CA ALA A 928 -21.95 -21.26 -24.50
C ALA A 928 -22.39 -21.46 -23.05
N LEU A 929 -23.18 -22.49 -22.79
CA LEU A 929 -23.52 -22.93 -21.44
C LEU A 929 -22.33 -23.70 -20.86
N GLY A 930 -21.56 -23.07 -19.97
CA GLY A 930 -20.47 -23.73 -19.23
C GLY A 930 -21.01 -24.74 -18.21
N LEU A 931 -20.51 -25.97 -18.24
CA LEU A 931 -20.96 -27.10 -17.44
C LEU A 931 -19.75 -27.75 -16.76
N THR A 932 -19.82 -27.94 -15.43
CA THR A 932 -18.78 -28.67 -14.67
C THR A 932 -19.39 -29.89 -13.99
N ALA A 933 -19.04 -31.08 -14.47
CA ALA A 933 -19.43 -32.36 -13.87
C ALA A 933 -18.26 -32.93 -13.06
N TYR A 934 -18.46 -33.19 -11.77
CA TYR A 934 -17.46 -33.83 -10.91
C TYR A 934 -17.72 -35.33 -10.88
N TRP A 935 -16.81 -36.10 -11.46
CA TRP A 935 -16.84 -37.54 -11.57
C TRP A 935 -16.07 -38.17 -10.41
N LEU A 936 -16.61 -39.26 -9.87
CA LEU A 936 -15.92 -40.18 -8.97
C LEU A 936 -15.72 -41.51 -9.72
N ALA A 937 -14.48 -41.90 -9.92
CA ALA A 937 -14.12 -43.24 -10.37
C ALA A 937 -14.32 -44.22 -9.21
N VAL A 938 -15.42 -44.99 -9.22
CA VAL A 938 -15.72 -45.97 -8.19
C VAL A 938 -14.79 -47.17 -8.35
N GLU A 939 -14.59 -47.60 -9.59
CA GLU A 939 -13.53 -48.50 -10.04
C GLU A 939 -12.74 -47.80 -11.15
N GLN A 940 -11.58 -48.33 -11.54
CA GLN A 940 -10.86 -47.79 -12.69
C GLN A 940 -11.68 -48.07 -13.95
N PRO A 941 -12.13 -47.03 -14.69
CA PRO A 941 -12.97 -47.23 -15.87
C PRO A 941 -12.30 -48.10 -16.92
N SER A 942 -13.05 -49.03 -17.51
CA SER A 942 -12.54 -49.92 -18.56
C SER A 942 -12.65 -49.31 -19.96
N THR A 943 -13.41 -48.23 -20.10
CA THR A 943 -13.76 -47.60 -21.37
C THR A 943 -13.64 -46.08 -21.26
N ASP A 944 -13.21 -45.43 -22.35
CA ASP A 944 -13.17 -43.98 -22.46
C ASP A 944 -14.55 -43.42 -22.82
N TYR A 945 -15.44 -43.42 -21.83
CA TYR A 945 -16.79 -42.90 -22.01
C TYR A 945 -16.79 -41.45 -22.50
N VAL A 946 -17.86 -41.06 -23.20
CA VAL A 946 -18.19 -39.68 -23.58
C VAL A 946 -19.53 -39.28 -22.99
N ILE A 947 -19.75 -37.98 -22.79
CA ILE A 947 -20.97 -37.41 -22.23
C ILE A 947 -21.78 -36.74 -23.32
N GLU A 948 -23.03 -37.13 -23.48
CA GLU A 948 -24.01 -36.34 -24.24
C GLU A 948 -24.72 -35.40 -23.29
N TRP A 949 -24.53 -34.10 -23.51
CA TRP A 949 -25.33 -33.05 -22.91
C TRP A 949 -26.54 -32.79 -23.80
N ARG A 950 -27.73 -32.73 -23.20
CA ARG A 950 -28.97 -32.44 -23.91
C ARG A 950 -29.81 -31.42 -23.14
N LEU A 951 -30.15 -30.32 -23.80
CA LEU A 951 -31.13 -29.34 -23.39
C LEU A 951 -32.38 -29.53 -24.24
N GLU A 952 -33.53 -29.71 -23.62
CA GLU A 952 -34.78 -29.90 -24.36
C GLU A 952 -35.97 -29.13 -23.82
N THR A 953 -36.82 -28.72 -24.75
CA THR A 953 -38.20 -28.25 -24.54
C THR A 953 -39.15 -29.15 -25.34
N ALA A 954 -40.45 -28.85 -25.31
CA ALA A 954 -41.41 -29.55 -26.16
C ALA A 954 -41.17 -29.35 -27.67
N GLU A 955 -40.44 -28.31 -28.06
CA GLU A 955 -40.33 -27.83 -29.45
C GLU A 955 -38.90 -27.91 -30.01
N GLN A 956 -37.88 -27.92 -29.14
CA GLN A 956 -36.48 -27.83 -29.54
C GLN A 956 -35.57 -28.67 -28.65
N VAL A 957 -34.60 -29.34 -29.28
CA VAL A 957 -33.52 -30.09 -28.61
C VAL A 957 -32.19 -29.49 -29.05
N ILE A 958 -31.31 -29.23 -28.09
CA ILE A 958 -29.92 -28.81 -28.29
C ILE A 958 -29.06 -29.85 -27.60
N SER A 959 -28.20 -30.56 -28.34
CA SER A 959 -27.31 -31.56 -27.75
C SER A 959 -25.91 -31.52 -28.34
N ALA A 960 -24.94 -31.97 -27.55
CA ALA A 960 -23.57 -32.19 -27.98
C ALA A 960 -22.97 -33.37 -27.21
N THR A 961 -22.21 -34.21 -27.91
CA THR A 961 -21.41 -35.28 -27.30
C THR A 961 -19.98 -34.79 -27.14
N LEU A 962 -19.50 -34.74 -25.90
CA LEU A 962 -18.21 -34.18 -25.51
C LEU A 962 -17.44 -35.21 -24.65
N PRO A 963 -16.11 -35.08 -24.51
CA PRO A 963 -15.36 -35.84 -23.51
C PRO A 963 -15.86 -35.56 -22.09
N LEU A 964 -15.77 -36.54 -21.17
CA LEU A 964 -16.11 -36.30 -19.76
C LEU A 964 -15.20 -35.23 -19.14
N ALA A 965 -13.91 -35.24 -19.50
CA ALA A 965 -12.94 -34.23 -19.15
C ALA A 965 -11.96 -34.05 -20.33
N SER A 966 -11.84 -32.82 -20.84
CA SER A 966 -10.96 -32.52 -21.97
C SER A 966 -9.50 -32.87 -21.65
N GLY A 967 -8.83 -33.55 -22.59
CA GLY A 967 -7.44 -33.98 -22.41
C GLY A 967 -7.23 -35.15 -21.45
N SER A 968 -8.29 -35.72 -20.88
CA SER A 968 -8.24 -36.78 -19.89
C SER A 968 -9.18 -37.93 -20.21
N LEU A 969 -8.62 -39.06 -20.60
CA LEU A 969 -9.33 -40.30 -20.85
C LEU A 969 -9.76 -40.98 -19.54
N PRO A 970 -11.05 -41.38 -19.38
CA PRO A 970 -11.54 -42.05 -18.19
C PRO A 970 -10.75 -43.30 -17.78
N THR A 971 -10.21 -44.07 -18.74
CA THR A 971 -9.39 -45.26 -18.43
C THR A 971 -8.11 -44.96 -17.65
N MET A 972 -7.66 -43.69 -17.64
CA MET A 972 -6.52 -43.24 -16.86
C MET A 972 -6.86 -42.95 -15.39
N TRP A 973 -8.14 -42.95 -15.02
CA TRP A 973 -8.57 -42.53 -13.68
C TRP A 973 -8.50 -43.71 -12.71
N PRO A 974 -7.63 -43.67 -11.67
CA PRO A 974 -7.57 -44.74 -10.69
C PRO A 974 -8.85 -44.77 -9.83
N ALA A 975 -9.16 -45.93 -9.25
CA ALA A 975 -10.29 -46.08 -8.34
C ALA A 975 -10.16 -45.12 -7.14
N GLY A 976 -11.20 -44.34 -6.87
CA GLY A 976 -11.25 -43.26 -5.87
C GLY A 976 -10.87 -41.88 -6.40
N ALA A 977 -10.48 -41.75 -7.67
CA ALA A 977 -10.21 -40.47 -8.32
C ALA A 977 -11.46 -39.59 -8.37
N TRP A 978 -11.29 -38.31 -8.07
CA TRP A 978 -12.33 -37.30 -8.14
C TRP A 978 -11.95 -36.24 -9.16
N ILE A 979 -12.65 -36.21 -10.30
CA ILE A 979 -12.26 -35.48 -11.51
C ILE A 979 -13.32 -34.44 -11.88
N ALA A 980 -12.92 -33.21 -12.14
CA ALA A 980 -13.77 -32.14 -12.64
C ALA A 980 -13.73 -32.11 -14.18
N GLY A 981 -14.83 -32.48 -14.81
CA GLY A 981 -15.05 -32.34 -16.24
C GLY A 981 -15.65 -30.99 -16.59
N ARG A 982 -14.85 -30.09 -17.18
CA ARG A 982 -15.31 -28.79 -17.69
C ARG A 982 -15.63 -28.88 -19.17
N THR A 983 -16.87 -28.57 -19.53
CA THR A 983 -17.36 -28.58 -20.90
C THR A 983 -18.22 -27.36 -21.17
N ALA A 984 -18.45 -27.03 -22.43
CA ALA A 984 -19.27 -25.90 -22.83
C ALA A 984 -20.23 -26.36 -23.94
N LEU A 985 -21.54 -26.21 -23.71
CA LEU A 985 -22.58 -26.53 -24.70
C LEU A 985 -22.96 -25.24 -25.44
N PRO A 986 -22.61 -25.07 -26.74
CA PRO A 986 -22.97 -23.88 -27.48
C PRO A 986 -24.49 -23.75 -27.63
N ILE A 987 -25.05 -22.59 -27.27
CA ILE A 987 -26.47 -22.28 -27.41
C ILE A 987 -26.67 -21.52 -28.72
N PRO A 988 -27.39 -22.09 -29.71
CA PRO A 988 -27.59 -21.42 -30.98
C PRO A 988 -28.23 -20.03 -30.81
N PRO A 989 -27.86 -19.03 -31.62
CA PRO A 989 -28.50 -17.71 -31.60
C PRO A 989 -30.00 -17.77 -31.95
N THR A 990 -30.44 -18.87 -32.58
CA THR A 990 -31.82 -19.22 -32.95
C THR A 990 -32.57 -20.04 -31.90
N ALA A 991 -31.95 -20.35 -30.75
CA ALA A 991 -32.60 -21.12 -29.68
C ALA A 991 -33.81 -20.38 -29.12
N SER A 992 -34.95 -21.05 -28.98
CA SER A 992 -36.17 -20.42 -28.44
C SER A 992 -35.94 -19.98 -26.98
N PRO A 993 -36.25 -18.74 -26.57
CA PRO A 993 -36.14 -18.33 -25.18
C PRO A 993 -37.09 -19.12 -24.29
N GLY A 994 -36.62 -19.62 -23.14
CA GLY A 994 -37.44 -20.51 -22.31
C GLY A 994 -36.66 -21.30 -21.29
N ASP A 995 -37.37 -22.10 -20.51
CA ASP A 995 -36.78 -23.06 -19.57
C ASP A 995 -36.57 -24.39 -20.29
N TYR A 996 -35.31 -24.83 -20.38
CA TYR A 996 -34.91 -26.11 -20.96
C TYR A 996 -34.64 -27.12 -19.85
N ALA A 997 -35.14 -28.34 -20.00
CA ALA A 997 -34.71 -29.46 -19.17
C ALA A 997 -33.30 -29.87 -19.61
N LEU A 998 -32.37 -29.95 -18.65
CA LEU A 998 -31.03 -30.46 -18.89
C LEU A 998 -30.98 -31.94 -18.52
N SER A 999 -30.36 -32.75 -19.37
CA SER A 999 -29.98 -34.12 -19.06
C SER A 999 -28.56 -34.40 -19.52
N LEU A 1000 -27.92 -35.37 -18.86
CA LEU A 1000 -26.65 -35.92 -19.28
C LEU A 1000 -26.71 -37.44 -19.36
N THR A 1001 -26.10 -38.00 -20.40
CA THR A 1001 -26.06 -39.44 -20.67
C THR A 1001 -24.63 -39.85 -20.99
N LEU A 1002 -24.14 -40.92 -20.37
CA LEU A 1002 -22.82 -41.47 -20.73
C LEU A 1002 -22.94 -42.52 -21.82
N HIS A 1003 -22.04 -42.45 -22.79
CA HIS A 1003 -21.98 -43.36 -23.93
C HIS A 1003 -20.60 -44.00 -24.03
N ASP A 1004 -20.55 -45.28 -24.38
CA ASP A 1004 -19.35 -45.91 -24.89
C ASP A 1004 -19.21 -45.55 -26.39
N PRO A 1005 -18.17 -44.79 -26.79
CA PRO A 1005 -17.98 -44.38 -28.18
C PRO A 1005 -17.66 -45.54 -29.13
N THR A 1006 -17.22 -46.69 -28.62
CA THR A 1006 -16.84 -47.86 -29.42
C THR A 1006 -18.04 -48.76 -29.69
N SER A 1007 -18.82 -49.09 -28.68
CA SER A 1007 -20.00 -49.96 -28.81
C SER A 1007 -21.28 -49.20 -29.15
N GLY A 1008 -21.33 -47.89 -28.91
CA GLY A 1008 -22.52 -47.05 -29.03
C GLY A 1008 -23.57 -47.29 -27.93
N VAL A 1009 -23.24 -48.07 -26.90
CA VAL A 1009 -24.14 -48.36 -25.78
C VAL A 1009 -24.17 -47.16 -24.83
N SER A 1010 -25.38 -46.68 -24.55
CA SER A 1010 -25.62 -45.70 -23.47
C SER A 1010 -25.74 -46.42 -22.12
N LEU A 1011 -25.13 -45.85 -21.08
CA LEU A 1011 -25.26 -46.33 -19.70
C LEU A 1011 -26.57 -45.85 -19.09
N ASP A 1012 -26.51 -44.83 -18.23
CA ASP A 1012 -27.67 -44.21 -17.59
C ASP A 1012 -27.77 -42.72 -17.94
N THR A 1013 -28.95 -42.14 -17.69
CA THR A 1013 -29.22 -40.71 -17.87
C THR A 1013 -29.54 -40.06 -16.54
N TYR A 1014 -28.89 -38.94 -16.25
CA TYR A 1014 -29.21 -38.10 -15.10
C TYR A 1014 -29.82 -36.77 -15.56
N SER A 1015 -30.91 -36.36 -14.92
CA SER A 1015 -31.56 -35.08 -15.16
C SER A 1015 -31.60 -34.27 -13.87
N PRO A 1016 -30.83 -33.18 -13.75
CA PRO A 1016 -30.96 -32.28 -12.61
C PRO A 1016 -32.39 -31.69 -12.52
N PRO A 1017 -32.89 -31.43 -11.30
CA PRO A 1017 -34.29 -31.05 -11.10
C PRO A 1017 -34.62 -29.61 -11.50
N ARG A 1018 -33.61 -28.76 -11.75
CA ARG A 1018 -33.79 -27.36 -12.12
C ARG A 1018 -33.53 -27.18 -13.61
N PRO A 1019 -34.44 -26.51 -14.35
CA PRO A 1019 -34.21 -26.19 -15.75
C PRO A 1019 -33.17 -25.06 -15.91
N VAL A 1020 -32.59 -24.97 -17.10
CA VAL A 1020 -31.73 -23.86 -17.52
C VAL A 1020 -32.55 -22.87 -18.33
N ARG A 1021 -32.56 -21.60 -17.93
CA ARG A 1021 -33.29 -20.55 -18.66
C ARG A 1021 -32.43 -19.97 -19.79
N VAL A 1022 -32.78 -20.28 -21.03
CA VAL A 1022 -32.25 -19.57 -22.20
C VAL A 1022 -32.93 -18.21 -22.31
N ARG A 1023 -32.15 -17.14 -22.27
CA ARG A 1023 -32.62 -15.76 -22.38
C ARG A 1023 -32.52 -15.28 -23.81
N GLU A 1024 -33.53 -14.51 -24.20
CA GLU A 1024 -33.51 -13.76 -25.45
C GLU A 1024 -32.38 -12.73 -25.44
N ARG A 1025 -31.70 -12.61 -26.59
CA ARG A 1025 -30.77 -11.52 -26.86
C ARG A 1025 -31.53 -10.40 -27.56
N GLU A 1026 -31.32 -9.17 -27.10
CA GLU A 1026 -31.88 -8.01 -27.78
C GLU A 1026 -31.19 -7.86 -29.15
N ARG A 1027 -31.98 -7.82 -30.22
CA ARG A 1027 -31.52 -7.78 -31.59
C ARG A 1027 -32.27 -6.70 -32.36
N VAL A 1028 -31.60 -6.09 -33.33
CA VAL A 1028 -32.18 -5.15 -34.27
C VAL A 1028 -32.45 -5.89 -35.57
N TRP A 1029 -33.61 -5.68 -36.17
CA TRP A 1029 -34.03 -6.38 -37.40
C TRP A 1029 -34.26 -5.43 -38.57
N GLU A 1030 -34.48 -4.16 -38.29
CA GLU A 1030 -34.71 -3.13 -39.29
C GLU A 1030 -33.39 -2.41 -39.58
N LEU A 1031 -33.06 -2.27 -40.86
CA LEU A 1031 -31.91 -1.49 -41.30
C LEU A 1031 -32.15 0.00 -40.99
N PRO A 1032 -31.19 0.69 -40.36
CA PRO A 1032 -31.30 2.14 -40.16
C PRO A 1032 -31.17 2.87 -41.51
N PRO A 1033 -31.65 4.12 -41.60
CA PRO A 1033 -31.26 4.98 -42.72
C PRO A 1033 -29.75 5.20 -42.69
N MET A 1034 -29.13 5.18 -43.87
CA MET A 1034 -27.68 5.25 -44.04
C MET A 1034 -27.32 6.19 -45.20
N GLN A 1035 -26.14 6.80 -45.14
CA GLN A 1035 -25.65 7.76 -46.12
C GLN A 1035 -25.44 7.10 -47.49
N GLN A 1036 -24.87 5.90 -47.51
CA GLN A 1036 -24.65 5.11 -48.72
C GLN A 1036 -25.21 3.71 -48.52
N GLU A 1037 -26.16 3.33 -49.37
CA GLU A 1037 -26.65 1.96 -49.47
C GLU A 1037 -25.76 1.13 -50.38
N LEU A 1038 -25.47 -0.10 -49.97
CA LEU A 1038 -24.65 -1.07 -50.67
C LEU A 1038 -25.44 -2.38 -50.86
N GLY A 1039 -24.88 -3.50 -50.40
CA GLY A 1039 -25.33 -4.86 -50.68
C GLY A 1039 -24.18 -5.84 -50.95
N ALA A 1040 -22.95 -5.51 -50.53
CA ALA A 1040 -21.81 -6.40 -50.68
C ALA A 1040 -21.89 -7.55 -49.68
N ARG A 1041 -21.59 -8.76 -50.11
CA ARG A 1041 -21.73 -9.98 -49.30
C ARG A 1041 -20.40 -10.65 -49.06
N PHE A 1042 -20.21 -11.19 -47.86
CA PHE A 1042 -19.00 -11.85 -47.40
C PHE A 1042 -19.33 -13.24 -46.89
N GLY A 1043 -18.67 -14.25 -47.45
CA GLY A 1043 -18.89 -15.67 -47.12
C GLY A 1043 -20.31 -16.18 -47.37
N GLY A 1044 -21.16 -15.41 -48.06
CA GLY A 1044 -22.59 -15.68 -48.21
C GLY A 1044 -23.43 -15.53 -46.93
N MET A 1045 -22.82 -15.12 -45.81
CA MET A 1045 -23.45 -15.09 -44.47
C MET A 1045 -23.60 -13.67 -43.92
N ILE A 1046 -22.77 -12.73 -44.36
CA ILE A 1046 -22.71 -11.35 -43.86
C ILE A 1046 -22.89 -10.40 -45.04
N GLU A 1047 -23.85 -9.48 -44.96
CA GLU A 1047 -24.07 -8.42 -45.95
C GLU A 1047 -23.71 -7.06 -45.33
N LEU A 1048 -22.90 -6.26 -46.02
CA LEU A 1048 -22.78 -4.83 -45.74
C LEU A 1048 -23.92 -4.11 -46.46
N ALA A 1049 -24.98 -3.79 -45.71
CA ALA A 1049 -26.14 -3.09 -46.24
C ALA A 1049 -25.81 -1.65 -46.61
N GLY A 1050 -24.87 -1.02 -45.91
CA GLY A 1050 -24.33 0.29 -46.25
C GLY A 1050 -23.56 0.93 -45.09
N TYR A 1051 -23.21 2.22 -45.22
CA TYR A 1051 -22.37 2.91 -44.24
C TYR A 1051 -22.63 4.42 -44.15
N ASP A 1052 -22.19 5.00 -43.04
CA ASP A 1052 -22.01 6.44 -42.83
C ASP A 1052 -20.52 6.76 -42.66
N LEU A 1053 -20.06 7.86 -43.25
CA LEU A 1053 -18.65 8.28 -43.16
C LEU A 1053 -18.53 9.69 -42.60
N LYS A 1054 -17.73 9.84 -41.55
CA LYS A 1054 -17.41 11.14 -40.95
C LYS A 1054 -15.90 11.29 -40.78
N GLN A 1055 -15.35 12.32 -41.40
CA GLN A 1055 -13.94 12.70 -41.28
C GLN A 1055 -13.78 13.82 -40.25
N GLU A 1056 -12.91 13.61 -39.26
CA GLU A 1056 -12.44 14.59 -38.27
C GLU A 1056 -10.96 14.92 -38.57
N GLU A 1057 -10.32 15.85 -37.83
CA GLU A 1057 -8.94 16.30 -38.13
C GLU A 1057 -7.94 15.14 -38.14
N ASP A 1058 -7.89 14.35 -37.07
CA ASP A 1058 -6.91 13.26 -36.90
C ASP A 1058 -7.55 11.86 -36.92
N THR A 1059 -8.83 11.74 -37.28
CA THR A 1059 -9.55 10.47 -37.20
C THR A 1059 -10.63 10.36 -38.27
N LEU A 1060 -10.75 9.19 -38.87
CA LEU A 1060 -11.83 8.83 -39.79
C LEU A 1060 -12.79 7.85 -39.09
N ARG A 1061 -14.05 8.25 -38.94
CA ARG A 1061 -15.10 7.43 -38.32
C ARG A 1061 -16.04 6.88 -39.38
N LEU A 1062 -16.20 5.57 -39.36
CA LEU A 1062 -17.01 4.81 -40.31
C LEU A 1062 -18.04 4.00 -39.53
N THR A 1063 -19.33 4.28 -39.74
CA THR A 1063 -20.41 3.44 -39.20
C THR A 1063 -20.83 2.45 -40.27
N LEU A 1064 -20.59 1.17 -40.03
CA LEU A 1064 -20.90 0.08 -40.95
C LEU A 1064 -22.19 -0.62 -40.51
N HIS A 1065 -23.17 -0.68 -41.41
CA HIS A 1065 -24.45 -1.32 -41.17
C HIS A 1065 -24.47 -2.70 -41.83
N TRP A 1066 -24.33 -3.72 -41.01
CA TRP A 1066 -24.30 -5.12 -41.43
C TRP A 1066 -25.67 -5.77 -41.27
N GLN A 1067 -25.97 -6.75 -42.12
CA GLN A 1067 -27.08 -7.67 -41.96
C GLN A 1067 -26.58 -9.11 -42.06
N ALA A 1068 -26.97 -9.93 -41.09
CA ALA A 1068 -26.73 -11.36 -41.11
C ALA A 1068 -27.67 -12.05 -42.11
N LEU A 1069 -27.14 -12.69 -43.14
CA LEU A 1069 -27.93 -13.48 -44.10
C LEU A 1069 -28.19 -14.91 -43.61
N GLY A 1070 -27.34 -15.40 -42.70
CA GLY A 1070 -27.45 -16.67 -42.01
C GLY A 1070 -26.81 -16.58 -40.64
N VAL A 1071 -26.63 -17.71 -39.96
CA VAL A 1071 -25.79 -17.76 -38.75
C VAL A 1071 -24.34 -17.89 -39.22
N PRO A 1072 -23.45 -16.93 -38.91
CA PRO A 1072 -22.03 -17.12 -39.14
C PRO A 1072 -21.54 -18.34 -38.37
N ASP A 1073 -20.83 -19.23 -39.06
CA ASP A 1073 -20.32 -20.50 -38.53
C ASP A 1073 -19.22 -20.33 -37.48
N GLN A 1074 -18.53 -19.18 -37.47
CA GLN A 1074 -17.49 -18.84 -36.49
C GLN A 1074 -17.40 -17.32 -36.25
N HIS A 1075 -16.45 -16.92 -35.39
CA HIS A 1075 -16.13 -15.52 -35.10
C HIS A 1075 -15.09 -15.00 -36.11
N TYR A 1076 -15.51 -14.10 -37.00
CA TYR A 1076 -14.65 -13.50 -38.00
C TYR A 1076 -14.13 -12.13 -37.55
N MET A 1077 -12.97 -11.75 -38.07
CA MET A 1077 -12.37 -10.44 -37.89
C MET A 1077 -12.69 -9.53 -39.08
N LEU A 1078 -13.14 -8.31 -38.78
CA LEU A 1078 -13.34 -7.23 -39.74
C LEU A 1078 -12.03 -6.47 -39.89
N PHE A 1079 -11.58 -6.24 -41.11
CA PHE A 1079 -10.53 -5.26 -41.39
C PHE A 1079 -11.09 -4.06 -42.16
N VAL A 1080 -10.62 -2.87 -41.80
CA VAL A 1080 -10.84 -1.63 -42.55
C VAL A 1080 -9.49 -0.99 -42.81
N HIS A 1081 -9.14 -0.86 -44.09
CA HIS A 1081 -7.85 -0.33 -44.54
C HIS A 1081 -8.07 0.98 -45.31
N LEU A 1082 -7.35 2.02 -44.93
CA LEU A 1082 -7.14 3.20 -45.77
C LEU A 1082 -5.91 2.93 -46.63
N ALA A 1083 -6.08 2.78 -47.94
CA ALA A 1083 -5.03 2.33 -48.85
C ALA A 1083 -4.69 3.36 -49.94
N ASP A 1084 -3.43 3.36 -50.36
CA ASP A 1084 -2.99 4.11 -51.53
C ASP A 1084 -3.63 3.51 -52.80
N PRO A 1085 -4.31 4.32 -53.64
CA PRO A 1085 -5.04 3.81 -54.81
C PRO A 1085 -4.13 3.28 -55.93
N THR A 1086 -2.84 3.64 -55.93
CA THR A 1086 -1.85 3.20 -56.93
C THR A 1086 -1.22 1.88 -56.53
N THR A 1087 -0.85 1.73 -55.25
CA THR A 1087 -0.11 0.56 -54.77
C THR A 1087 -1.01 -0.47 -54.08
N GLY A 1088 -2.18 -0.07 -53.60
CA GLY A 1088 -3.11 -0.91 -52.84
C GLY A 1088 -2.64 -1.26 -51.42
N TRP A 1089 -1.55 -0.64 -50.95
CA TRP A 1089 -0.98 -0.84 -49.61
C TRP A 1089 -1.73 0.01 -48.57
N PRO A 1090 -2.07 -0.54 -47.39
CA PRO A 1090 -2.68 0.23 -46.31
C PRO A 1090 -1.68 1.24 -45.73
N VAL A 1091 -2.10 2.50 -45.62
CA VAL A 1091 -1.39 3.59 -44.93
C VAL A 1091 -1.93 3.83 -43.51
N ALA A 1092 -3.16 3.40 -43.26
CA ALA A 1092 -3.75 3.24 -41.93
C ALA A 1092 -4.70 2.04 -41.97
N GLN A 1093 -4.81 1.30 -40.87
CA GLN A 1093 -5.68 0.12 -40.81
C GLN A 1093 -6.18 -0.15 -39.40
N VAL A 1094 -7.28 -0.89 -39.30
CA VAL A 1094 -7.79 -1.45 -38.06
C VAL A 1094 -8.41 -2.81 -38.34
N ASP A 1095 -8.10 -3.75 -37.46
CA ASP A 1095 -8.63 -5.10 -37.45
C ASP A 1095 -9.39 -5.27 -36.13
N THR A 1096 -10.71 -5.48 -36.20
CA THR A 1096 -11.59 -5.55 -35.02
C THR A 1096 -12.67 -6.62 -35.17
N MET A 1097 -13.31 -6.98 -34.07
CA MET A 1097 -14.65 -7.58 -34.10
C MET A 1097 -15.71 -6.50 -33.86
N PRO A 1098 -16.97 -6.71 -34.29
CA PRO A 1098 -18.03 -5.72 -34.11
C PRO A 1098 -18.17 -5.25 -32.66
N ARG A 1099 -18.42 -3.95 -32.52
CA ARG A 1099 -18.57 -3.23 -31.25
C ARG A 1099 -17.36 -3.41 -30.35
N GLN A 1100 -16.15 -3.23 -30.88
CA GLN A 1100 -14.89 -3.31 -30.15
C GLN A 1100 -14.74 -4.63 -29.37
N PHE A 1101 -14.87 -5.77 -30.06
CA PHE A 1101 -14.75 -7.12 -29.48
C PHE A 1101 -15.87 -7.54 -28.51
N THR A 1102 -16.97 -6.80 -28.45
CA THR A 1102 -18.11 -7.14 -27.57
C THR A 1102 -19.25 -7.88 -28.27
N TYR A 1103 -19.27 -7.95 -29.61
CA TYR A 1103 -20.38 -8.56 -30.35
C TYR A 1103 -19.92 -9.43 -31.54
N PRO A 1104 -19.26 -10.57 -31.29
CA PRO A 1104 -18.62 -11.38 -32.33
C PRO A 1104 -19.64 -12.01 -33.30
N THR A 1105 -19.26 -12.22 -34.57
CA THR A 1105 -20.20 -12.63 -35.65
C THR A 1105 -20.93 -13.93 -35.38
N GLY A 1106 -20.28 -14.91 -34.76
CA GLY A 1106 -20.91 -16.21 -34.43
C GLY A 1106 -22.12 -16.14 -33.49
N VAL A 1107 -22.39 -14.98 -32.87
CA VAL A 1107 -23.61 -14.79 -32.06
C VAL A 1107 -24.78 -14.16 -32.83
N TRP A 1108 -24.57 -13.81 -34.11
CA TRP A 1108 -25.58 -13.16 -34.94
C TRP A 1108 -26.69 -14.15 -35.33
N ALA A 1109 -27.92 -13.67 -35.32
CA ALA A 1109 -29.07 -14.44 -35.79
C ALA A 1109 -29.41 -14.08 -37.25
N PRO A 1110 -29.99 -15.01 -38.04
CA PRO A 1110 -30.39 -14.73 -39.41
C PRO A 1110 -31.36 -13.54 -39.49
N GLY A 1111 -31.06 -12.57 -40.34
CA GLY A 1111 -31.81 -11.33 -40.51
C GLY A 1111 -31.43 -10.19 -39.55
N GLU A 1112 -30.57 -10.45 -38.56
CA GLU A 1112 -30.14 -9.44 -37.60
C GLU A 1112 -29.32 -8.34 -38.27
N VAL A 1113 -29.58 -7.11 -37.84
CA VAL A 1113 -28.87 -5.90 -38.24
C VAL A 1113 -27.89 -5.51 -37.14
N VAL A 1114 -26.62 -5.36 -37.50
CA VAL A 1114 -25.54 -4.92 -36.61
C VAL A 1114 -24.91 -3.66 -37.16
N SER A 1115 -25.13 -2.54 -36.49
CA SER A 1115 -24.41 -1.29 -36.79
C SER A 1115 -23.18 -1.19 -35.91
N ASP A 1116 -22.03 -0.92 -36.52
CA ASP A 1116 -20.72 -0.91 -35.87
C ASP A 1116 -19.94 0.36 -36.24
N GLU A 1117 -19.38 1.06 -35.24
CA GLU A 1117 -18.56 2.25 -35.47
C GLU A 1117 -17.08 1.90 -35.38
N VAL A 1118 -16.37 2.12 -36.49
CA VAL A 1118 -14.94 1.88 -36.63
C VAL A 1118 -14.21 3.22 -36.76
N ALA A 1119 -13.16 3.43 -35.99
CA ALA A 1119 -12.33 4.63 -36.03
C ALA A 1119 -10.92 4.29 -36.52
N LEU A 1120 -10.46 4.98 -37.56
CA LEU A 1120 -9.10 4.91 -38.10
C LEU A 1120 -8.33 6.17 -37.70
N SER A 1121 -7.17 6.01 -37.05
CA SER A 1121 -6.26 7.13 -36.83
C SER A 1121 -5.66 7.60 -38.15
N LEU A 1122 -5.65 8.92 -38.35
CA LEU A 1122 -5.02 9.56 -39.50
C LEU A 1122 -3.67 10.19 -39.15
N GLU A 1123 -3.20 10.00 -37.90
CA GLU A 1123 -1.92 10.53 -37.43
C GLU A 1123 -0.76 9.93 -38.24
N GLY A 1124 0.08 10.81 -38.81
CA GLY A 1124 1.21 10.41 -39.63
C GLY A 1124 0.86 9.96 -41.06
N VAL A 1125 -0.41 9.98 -41.46
CA VAL A 1125 -0.83 9.66 -42.83
C VAL A 1125 -0.57 10.87 -43.75
N PRO A 1126 0.13 10.72 -44.88
CA PRO A 1126 0.41 11.85 -45.79
C PRO A 1126 -0.85 12.46 -46.40
N THR A 1127 -0.81 13.76 -46.72
CA THR A 1127 -1.82 14.45 -47.56
C THR A 1127 -1.98 13.73 -48.90
N GLY A 1128 -3.22 13.41 -49.29
CA GLY A 1128 -3.46 12.63 -50.50
C GLY A 1128 -4.88 12.10 -50.63
N ARG A 1129 -5.15 11.42 -51.76
CA ARG A 1129 -6.40 10.71 -52.01
C ARG A 1129 -6.19 9.21 -51.76
N TYR A 1130 -7.07 8.63 -50.96
CA TYR A 1130 -7.01 7.25 -50.51
C TYR A 1130 -8.33 6.51 -50.79
N GLU A 1131 -8.24 5.19 -50.85
CA GLU A 1131 -9.37 4.26 -50.96
C GLU A 1131 -9.61 3.54 -49.63
N LEU A 1132 -10.88 3.32 -49.27
CA LEU A 1132 -11.26 2.51 -48.12
C LEU A 1132 -11.57 1.09 -48.57
N ALA A 1133 -10.82 0.12 -48.07
CA ALA A 1133 -11.03 -1.30 -48.33
C ALA A 1133 -11.56 -2.01 -47.09
N ILE A 1134 -12.61 -2.81 -47.24
CA ILE A 1134 -13.27 -3.53 -46.15
C ILE A 1134 -13.35 -5.02 -46.50
N GLY A 1135 -13.10 -5.87 -45.51
CA GLY A 1135 -13.40 -7.30 -45.65
C GLY A 1135 -13.36 -8.03 -44.33
N TRP A 1136 -13.54 -9.34 -44.42
CA TRP A 1136 -13.58 -10.24 -43.28
C TRP A 1136 -12.57 -11.35 -43.47
N TYR A 1137 -12.01 -11.84 -42.37
CA TYR A 1137 -11.13 -13.00 -42.39
C TYR A 1137 -11.31 -13.86 -41.15
N ASP A 1138 -10.94 -15.13 -41.29
CA ASP A 1138 -10.82 -16.08 -40.20
C ASP A 1138 -9.54 -15.78 -39.41
N PRO A 1139 -9.63 -15.42 -38.11
CA PRO A 1139 -8.45 -15.10 -37.30
C PRO A 1139 -7.51 -16.29 -37.08
N GLU A 1140 -7.99 -17.53 -37.12
CA GLU A 1140 -7.15 -18.72 -36.92
C GLU A 1140 -6.33 -19.06 -38.15
N THR A 1141 -6.95 -19.00 -39.33
CA THR A 1141 -6.29 -19.36 -40.60
C THR A 1141 -5.75 -18.16 -41.38
N SER A 1142 -6.10 -16.94 -40.98
CA SER A 1142 -5.86 -15.69 -41.72
C SER A 1142 -6.45 -15.69 -43.15
N THR A 1143 -7.42 -16.57 -43.42
CA THR A 1143 -8.06 -16.69 -44.73
C THR A 1143 -9.21 -15.70 -44.85
N ARG A 1144 -9.24 -14.90 -45.94
CA ARG A 1144 -10.33 -13.96 -46.20
C ARG A 1144 -11.62 -14.67 -46.61
N LEU A 1145 -12.74 -14.13 -46.18
CA LEU A 1145 -14.06 -14.59 -46.65
C LEU A 1145 -14.30 -14.15 -48.10
N PRO A 1146 -14.77 -15.06 -48.98
CA PRO A 1146 -15.14 -14.70 -50.34
C PRO A 1146 -16.10 -13.51 -50.37
N ALA A 1147 -15.77 -12.46 -51.13
CA ALA A 1147 -16.58 -11.25 -51.20
C ALA A 1147 -17.26 -11.09 -52.57
N THR A 1148 -18.53 -10.71 -52.60
CA THR A 1148 -19.27 -10.43 -53.84
C THR A 1148 -20.00 -9.09 -53.76
N ASP A 1149 -20.25 -8.46 -54.92
CA ASP A 1149 -21.15 -7.32 -55.02
C ASP A 1149 -22.63 -7.74 -54.87
N LYS A 1150 -23.54 -6.76 -55.00
CA LYS A 1150 -25.00 -6.96 -54.86
C LYS A 1150 -25.58 -7.87 -55.94
N GLU A 1151 -24.97 -7.87 -57.12
CA GLU A 1151 -25.34 -8.70 -58.28
C GLU A 1151 -24.73 -10.11 -58.19
N GLY A 1152 -23.86 -10.37 -57.21
CA GLY A 1152 -23.21 -11.66 -56.96
C GLY A 1152 -21.91 -11.88 -57.73
N ASN A 1153 -21.31 -10.83 -58.32
CA ASN A 1153 -20.00 -10.93 -58.94
C ASN A 1153 -18.90 -10.90 -57.87
N PRO A 1154 -17.84 -11.71 -57.98
CA PRO A 1154 -16.74 -11.73 -57.01
C PRO A 1154 -15.96 -10.41 -57.04
N LEU A 1155 -15.61 -9.92 -55.85
CA LEU A 1155 -14.83 -8.71 -55.66
C LEU A 1155 -13.32 -9.03 -55.62
N PRO A 1156 -12.46 -8.23 -56.27
CA PRO A 1156 -11.03 -8.48 -56.31
C PRO A 1156 -10.38 -8.51 -54.91
N GLY A 1157 -9.65 -9.59 -54.61
CA GLY A 1157 -8.93 -9.75 -53.34
C GLY A 1157 -9.83 -9.93 -52.13
N ASP A 1158 -11.07 -10.37 -52.35
CA ASP A 1158 -12.07 -10.68 -51.31
C ASP A 1158 -12.31 -9.50 -50.36
N ARG A 1159 -12.33 -8.29 -50.93
CA ARG A 1159 -12.56 -7.04 -50.21
C ARG A 1159 -13.41 -6.09 -51.04
N LEU A 1160 -14.24 -5.31 -50.37
CA LEU A 1160 -15.00 -4.22 -50.98
C LEU A 1160 -14.19 -2.93 -50.90
N ILE A 1161 -14.05 -2.22 -52.01
CA ILE A 1161 -13.58 -0.83 -52.01
C ILE A 1161 -14.81 0.08 -51.95
N LEU A 1162 -14.87 0.97 -50.96
CA LEU A 1162 -15.99 1.91 -50.83
C LEU A 1162 -15.97 2.95 -51.97
N PRO A 1163 -17.14 3.38 -52.45
CA PRO A 1163 -17.25 4.33 -53.56
C PRO A 1163 -16.74 5.74 -53.20
N ASP A 1164 -16.82 6.12 -51.92
CA ASP A 1164 -16.31 7.40 -51.43
C ASP A 1164 -14.80 7.33 -51.20
N GLY A 1165 -14.02 8.05 -52.02
CA GLY A 1165 -12.60 8.25 -51.79
C GLY A 1165 -12.34 9.27 -50.69
N VAL A 1166 -11.38 9.02 -49.81
CA VAL A 1166 -11.02 9.91 -48.71
C VAL A 1166 -9.90 10.84 -49.16
N THR A 1167 -10.07 12.16 -48.99
CA THR A 1167 -9.01 13.14 -49.27
C THR A 1167 -8.54 13.74 -47.97
N LEU A 1168 -7.26 13.54 -47.65
CA LEU A 1168 -6.63 14.12 -46.46
C LEU A 1168 -5.95 15.43 -46.86
N PRO A 1169 -6.18 16.54 -46.12
CA PRO A 1169 -5.69 17.87 -46.44
C PRO A 1169 -4.19 18.09 -46.22
#